data_AF-A0A5N5H0T0-F1
#
_entry.id   AF-A0A5N5H0T0-F1
#
_cell.length_a   1.000
_cell.length_b   1.000
_cell.length_c   1.000
_cell.angle_alpha   90.00
_cell.angle_beta   90.00
_cell.angle_gamma   90.00
#
_symmetry.space_group_name_H-M   'P 1'
#
loop_
_entity.id
_entity.type
_entity.pdbx_description
1 polymer ?
#
loop_
_entity_poly.entity_id
_entity_poly.type
_entity_poly.pdbx_seq_one_letter_code
_entity_poly.pdbx_strand_id
1 'polypeptide(L)'
;MSNASDFVQKLLENIGDNFLRSPYLANIEIERRRHLHGKGDAEKLMESLVQYFLRCGHLACFTYDVEMFLEVLTPDKKAQLLGKLKESSHSIAVPTKVLGQSITLFKFQELIGNTFKLPVGELEGSALQMVEMYCQNLPLSKDLDSQESMHGEELLSMACNALIQLFWRTRNFGYYFEAIMVLEFGLTIRKYVWEYKILLLHLYSHLGALSLAYEWFRSLDVKNILMETVSHHILPQMLVSPLWADLNNLLKDYLKFMDDHLRESADLTFLAYRHRNYSKVIEFIQFKERLQQSNQYLVAKVEGPILQLKQNADKIDDEETVLESLKCGVHFVELSNEIGSKSLTFNEDLQSRPWWTPTAERNYLLGPFEGVSYCPKENSVKEREANVRRVIERKSLLPRMIYLSIQNASTSLKENLEANGTTSGSKVPSELKGLLERYAKMLGFTLNDAIEAVFGVSSGLKSFEVFGADLIDWINFSVFLNAWNLSSHEIGQANGDAGLSRAWHCVDSLLEKYVSEKVSSMETLISSPWVDVPLLVQLVTEPLAWHALVIQSCTRSSHPSGKKKKKTGVLDHSSLPHMRDSVQSLCNTLEEVMKWLREQINRPEDESLDTLLSTLQNEGQNEGPGQVFHILETYISSVDDTEVGDRISRALKSWSPPDVARKLITGKSMEASTLNLLLGLLAFLTFLASFSAAEDHFHEFIVEAKPVRRLCRTHTTITVNGQFPGPTLEVRNGDSVAVQVTNRAKYNITIHWHGLKQQRNPWADGPEYVTQCPIQPGATYTYRFTITDQEGTLWWHAHSRWLRATVYGALIIYPRLGSPYPFSMPKQEVPLLLGEWFDRNPLDVQRLAAFTGGAPNVSDAYTINGQPGDLYRCSKQETIRIPVESGESLLLRVVNSALNQELFFTVANHQLTVVSADAAYTKPFTTRVIMLGPGQTTDVLVTADQPPARYYVAARAYQTAQNAPFDNTTTTAILEYKNAACSKNGKPLAPLLPRLPAYNDTATSTAFTAQLKSPSQVKVPMQIDENLYFIVGLGLNNCTVPNSPRCQGPNNTRFAASMNNVSFVFPRSTSLMQAAYSGVPGVFTTDFPPVPPVQFNYTGNVPRGLWSPRRGTKLYKLKYDANVQIVLQDTSIVTTEDHPMHLHGYHFYVIGSGFGNYNPRTDPAKFNLVDPPQRNTIGTPPGGWVAIRFKADNPGVWLMHCHLDAHLFLGLAMAFLVENGNGPLQSVIPPPADLPRC
;
A
#
# COMPACT_ATOMS: atom_id res chain seq x y z
N MET A 1 33.24 1.97 66.03
CA MET A 1 34.37 2.56 65.29
C MET A 1 35.69 1.90 65.71
N SER A 2 36.14 2.00 66.97
CA SER A 2 37.42 1.39 67.43
C SER A 2 37.51 -0.13 67.14
N ASN A 3 36.54 -0.94 67.63
CA ASN A 3 36.53 -2.39 67.39
C ASN A 3 36.45 -2.78 65.90
N ALA A 4 35.90 -1.91 65.04
CA ALA A 4 35.83 -2.15 63.61
C ALA A 4 37.17 -1.85 62.92
N SER A 5 37.87 -0.78 63.36
CA SER A 5 39.23 -0.47 62.93
C SER A 5 40.20 -1.59 63.32
N ASP A 6 40.11 -2.09 64.56
CA ASP A 6 40.96 -3.19 65.05
C ASP A 6 40.69 -4.50 64.30
N PHE A 7 39.44 -4.74 63.89
CA PHE A 7 39.07 -5.91 63.08
C PHE A 7 39.61 -5.81 61.65
N VAL A 8 39.50 -4.64 61.00
CA VAL A 8 40.07 -4.41 59.66
C VAL A 8 41.60 -4.50 59.70
N GLN A 9 42.25 -4.01 60.76
CA GLN A 9 43.70 -4.11 60.93
C GLN A 9 44.16 -5.56 61.10
N LYS A 10 43.42 -6.38 61.88
CA LYS A 10 43.66 -7.84 61.96
C LYS A 10 43.43 -8.58 60.64
N LEU A 11 42.50 -8.12 59.80
CA LEU A 11 42.32 -8.67 58.46
C LEU A 11 43.53 -8.33 57.58
N LEU A 12 44.02 -7.10 57.63
CA LEU A 12 45.21 -6.68 56.88
C LEU A 12 46.49 -7.41 57.33
N GLU A 13 46.61 -7.75 58.63
CA GLU A 13 47.76 -8.49 59.18
C GLU A 13 47.76 -9.99 58.83
N ASN A 14 46.58 -10.60 58.66
CA ASN A 14 46.44 -12.05 58.36
C ASN A 14 46.55 -12.38 56.86
N ILE A 15 46.53 -11.38 55.99
CA ILE A 15 46.48 -11.57 54.54
C ILE A 15 47.87 -11.29 53.98
N GLY A 16 48.60 -12.35 53.64
CA GLY A 16 49.91 -12.26 52.96
C GLY A 16 49.83 -11.87 51.48
N ASP A 17 48.64 -11.53 50.97
CA ASP A 17 48.39 -11.33 49.55
C ASP A 17 47.87 -9.90 49.26
N ASN A 18 48.61 -9.18 48.41
CA ASN A 18 48.47 -7.74 48.18
C ASN A 18 47.24 -7.33 47.35
N PHE A 19 46.30 -8.24 47.05
CA PHE A 19 45.25 -8.08 46.04
C PHE A 19 43.80 -7.97 46.56
N LEU A 20 43.56 -8.00 47.89
CA LEU A 20 42.19 -7.94 48.41
C LEU A 20 41.66 -6.50 48.52
N ARG A 21 40.61 -6.19 47.75
CA ARG A 21 39.92 -4.88 47.72
C ARG A 21 39.11 -4.56 48.99
N SER A 22 38.44 -5.56 49.56
CA SER A 22 37.43 -5.38 50.62
C SER A 22 37.94 -4.74 51.93
N PRO A 23 39.14 -5.07 52.44
CA PRO A 23 39.66 -4.44 53.67
C PRO A 23 39.89 -2.93 53.53
N TYR A 24 40.33 -2.48 52.35
CA TYR A 24 40.56 -1.05 52.08
C TYR A 24 39.24 -0.28 51.94
N LEU A 25 38.24 -0.86 51.27
CA LEU A 25 36.89 -0.27 51.20
C LEU A 25 36.24 -0.17 52.58
N ALA A 26 36.43 -1.19 53.44
CA ALA A 26 35.97 -1.14 54.83
C ALA A 26 36.63 0.00 55.62
N ASN A 27 37.93 0.26 55.39
CA ASN A 27 38.63 1.39 56.02
C ASN A 27 38.08 2.75 55.54
N ILE A 28 37.82 2.91 54.24
CA ILE A 28 37.22 4.14 53.68
C ILE A 28 35.82 4.38 54.28
N GLU A 29 34.98 3.35 54.41
CA GLU A 29 33.64 3.46 55.02
C GLU A 29 33.71 3.79 56.52
N ILE A 30 34.70 3.28 57.26
CA ILE A 30 34.94 3.68 58.65
C ILE A 30 35.23 5.18 58.72
N GLU A 31 36.14 5.70 57.90
CA GLU A 31 36.49 7.12 57.90
C GLU A 31 35.34 8.01 57.40
N ARG A 32 34.57 7.58 56.39
CA ARG A 32 33.33 8.26 55.96
C ARG A 32 32.33 8.37 57.10
N ARG A 33 32.06 7.29 57.82
CA ARG A 33 31.14 7.34 58.96
C ARG A 33 31.66 8.22 60.09
N ARG A 34 32.98 8.25 60.34
CA ARG A 34 33.57 9.15 61.36
C ARG A 34 33.35 10.61 60.97
N HIS A 35 33.57 10.94 59.70
CA HIS A 35 33.32 12.27 59.15
C HIS A 35 31.84 12.68 59.28
N LEU A 36 30.90 11.82 58.86
CA LEU A 36 29.46 12.07 58.96
C LEU A 36 28.95 12.29 60.40
N HIS A 37 29.58 11.65 61.39
CA HIS A 37 29.21 11.78 62.81
C HIS A 37 30.01 12.85 63.56
N GLY A 38 30.72 13.75 62.85
CA GLY A 38 31.45 14.87 63.45
C GLY A 38 32.68 14.47 64.29
N LYS A 39 33.17 13.23 64.12
CA LYS A 39 34.31 12.65 64.86
C LYS A 39 35.53 12.33 63.97
N GLY A 40 35.52 12.81 62.72
CA GLY A 40 36.52 12.51 61.70
C GLY A 40 36.93 13.74 60.89
N ASP A 41 38.14 13.69 60.33
CA ASP A 41 38.73 14.74 59.50
C ASP A 41 38.60 14.37 58.02
N ALA A 42 38.20 15.33 57.18
CA ALA A 42 38.12 15.14 55.73
C ALA A 42 39.48 14.77 55.11
N GLU A 43 40.60 15.21 55.71
CA GLU A 43 41.94 14.83 55.24
C GLU A 43 42.21 13.34 55.39
N LYS A 44 41.78 12.69 56.49
CA LYS A 44 41.98 11.24 56.70
C LYS A 44 41.17 10.39 55.73
N LEU A 45 39.97 10.85 55.38
CA LEU A 45 39.15 10.22 54.34
C LEU A 45 39.84 10.35 52.97
N MET A 46 40.36 11.53 52.62
CA MET A 46 41.12 11.73 51.38
C MET A 46 42.42 10.92 51.34
N GLU A 47 43.16 10.82 52.44
CA GLU A 47 44.36 9.96 52.53
C GLU A 47 44.02 8.49 52.29
N SER A 48 42.93 8.00 52.87
CA SER A 48 42.46 6.63 52.66
C SER A 48 42.06 6.37 51.21
N LEU A 49 41.46 7.35 50.53
CA LEU A 49 41.13 7.29 49.10
C LEU A 49 42.38 7.30 48.21
N VAL A 50 43.40 8.10 48.53
CA VAL A 50 44.70 8.11 47.81
C VAL A 50 45.40 6.76 47.98
N GLN A 51 45.41 6.19 49.19
CA GLN A 51 45.97 4.86 49.44
C GLN A 51 45.24 3.76 48.65
N TYR A 52 43.93 3.89 48.48
CA TYR A 52 43.15 2.99 47.65
C TYR A 52 43.48 3.16 46.16
N PHE A 53 43.68 4.39 45.69
CA PHE A 53 44.07 4.68 44.30
C PHE A 53 45.44 4.12 43.93
N LEU A 54 46.44 4.25 44.81
CA LEU A 54 47.79 3.69 44.57
C LEU A 54 47.76 2.17 44.34
N ARG A 55 46.79 1.46 44.94
CA ARG A 55 46.67 0.00 44.86
C ARG A 55 45.69 -0.46 43.78
N CYS A 56 44.50 0.10 43.78
CA CYS A 56 43.36 -0.35 42.99
C CYS A 56 42.95 0.66 41.89
N GLY A 57 43.62 1.80 41.76
CA GLY A 57 43.30 2.84 40.79
C GLY A 57 43.54 2.48 39.33
N HIS A 58 44.08 1.30 39.02
CA HIS A 58 44.17 0.77 37.66
C HIS A 58 42.97 -0.13 37.28
N LEU A 59 42.08 -0.42 38.22
CA LEU A 59 40.92 -1.29 38.02
C LEU A 59 39.72 -0.47 37.55
N ALA A 60 38.98 -0.97 36.55
CA ALA A 60 37.82 -0.29 35.97
C ALA A 60 36.69 0.04 36.98
N CYS A 61 36.63 -0.69 38.10
CA CYS A 61 35.63 -0.52 39.16
C CYS A 61 35.97 0.61 40.17
N PHE A 62 37.18 1.19 40.12
CA PHE A 62 37.63 2.16 41.13
C PHE A 62 36.67 3.33 41.29
N THR A 63 36.21 3.95 40.18
CA THR A 63 35.34 5.12 40.24
C THR A 63 33.98 4.81 40.84
N TYR A 64 33.42 3.65 40.53
CA TYR A 64 32.16 3.16 41.12
C TYR A 64 32.32 2.90 42.62
N ASP A 65 33.45 2.30 43.03
CA ASP A 65 33.72 2.05 44.44
C ASP A 65 33.82 3.36 45.24
N VAL A 66 34.45 4.41 44.67
CA VAL A 66 34.72 5.65 45.41
C VAL A 66 33.55 6.65 45.41
N GLU A 67 32.62 6.53 44.46
CA GLU A 67 31.54 7.51 44.22
C GLU A 67 30.77 7.91 45.49
N MET A 68 30.27 6.93 46.24
CA MET A 68 29.51 7.16 47.47
C MET A 68 30.30 7.87 48.59
N PHE A 69 31.63 7.80 48.54
CA PHE A 69 32.52 8.46 49.49
C PHE A 69 32.84 9.90 49.09
N LEU A 70 32.65 10.25 47.82
CA LEU A 70 32.83 11.62 47.34
C LEU A 70 31.63 12.51 47.72
N GLU A 71 30.43 11.96 47.88
CA GLU A 71 29.22 12.71 48.24
C GLU A 71 29.36 13.50 49.55
N VAL A 72 30.20 13.02 50.48
CA VAL A 72 30.42 13.66 51.79
C VAL A 72 31.49 14.75 51.77
N LEU A 73 32.19 14.95 50.65
CA LEU A 73 33.25 15.97 50.50
C LEU A 73 32.70 17.24 49.82
N THR A 74 33.17 18.40 50.28
CA THR A 74 32.90 19.70 49.62
C THR A 74 33.60 19.78 48.25
N PRO A 75 33.10 20.58 47.28
CA PRO A 75 33.70 20.75 45.96
C PRO A 75 35.21 21.08 46.00
N ASP A 76 35.65 21.95 46.91
CA ASP A 76 37.07 22.33 47.04
C ASP A 76 37.95 21.15 47.48
N LYS A 77 37.42 20.31 48.39
CA LYS A 77 38.09 19.08 48.84
C LYS A 77 38.15 18.03 47.74
N LYS A 78 37.14 17.94 46.88
CA LYS A 78 37.17 17.08 45.68
C LYS A 78 38.26 17.51 44.68
N ALA A 79 38.41 18.82 44.45
CA ALA A 79 39.48 19.36 43.62
C ALA A 79 40.87 19.12 44.23
N GLN A 80 41.01 19.30 45.55
CA GLN A 80 42.25 18.98 46.28
C GLN A 80 42.62 17.48 46.17
N LEU A 81 41.63 16.59 46.28
CA LEU A 81 41.82 15.15 46.10
C LEU A 81 42.27 14.82 44.67
N LEU A 82 41.65 15.39 43.64
CA LEU A 82 42.09 15.20 42.24
C LEU A 82 43.57 15.60 42.04
N GLY A 83 44.00 16.71 42.63
CA GLY A 83 45.41 17.13 42.62
C GLY A 83 46.33 16.07 43.24
N LYS A 84 46.01 15.59 44.45
CA LYS A 84 46.77 14.52 45.13
C LYS A 84 46.84 13.22 44.31
N LEU A 85 45.78 12.87 43.60
CA LEU A 85 45.74 11.67 42.74
C LEU A 85 46.65 11.82 41.50
N LYS A 86 46.65 13.00 40.86
CA LYS A 86 47.53 13.30 39.71
C LYS A 86 49.02 13.28 40.09
N GLU A 87 49.38 13.77 41.27
CA GLU A 87 50.77 13.71 41.76
C GLU A 87 51.22 12.28 42.08
N SER A 88 50.27 11.40 42.44
CA SER A 88 50.53 10.04 42.89
C SER A 88 50.62 9.00 41.75
N SER A 89 50.37 9.37 40.49
CA SER A 89 50.23 8.42 39.37
C SER A 89 51.54 7.89 38.78
N HIS A 90 52.71 8.29 39.29
CA HIS A 90 54.02 7.98 38.70
C HIS A 90 54.76 6.77 39.32
N SER A 91 54.11 5.93 40.14
CA SER A 91 54.81 4.92 40.95
C SER A 91 54.74 3.47 40.44
N ILE A 92 54.28 3.19 39.21
CA ILE A 92 54.04 1.81 38.71
C ILE A 92 54.77 1.53 37.39
N ALA A 93 55.47 0.39 37.29
CA ALA A 93 56.30 0.02 36.15
C ALA A 93 55.57 -0.74 35.00
N VAL A 94 54.33 -1.19 35.21
CA VAL A 94 53.60 -2.04 34.24
C VAL A 94 52.74 -1.15 33.30
N PRO A 95 52.98 -1.15 31.98
CA PRO A 95 52.29 -0.25 31.03
C PRO A 95 50.75 -0.30 31.11
N THR A 96 50.17 -1.50 31.21
CA THR A 96 48.70 -1.67 31.30
C THR A 96 48.12 -1.08 32.59
N LYS A 97 48.87 -1.07 33.70
CA LYS A 97 48.44 -0.45 34.96
C LYS A 97 48.56 1.07 34.92
N VAL A 98 49.59 1.60 34.26
CA VAL A 98 49.76 3.05 34.04
C VAL A 98 48.61 3.59 33.19
N LEU A 99 48.25 2.89 32.12
CA LEU A 99 47.09 3.20 31.30
C LEU A 99 45.79 3.17 32.13
N GLY A 100 45.57 2.12 32.92
CA GLY A 100 44.39 2.00 33.80
C GLY A 100 44.29 3.13 34.84
N GLN A 101 45.40 3.57 35.42
CA GLN A 101 45.42 4.73 36.33
C GLN A 101 45.08 6.03 35.61
N SER A 102 45.58 6.22 34.39
CA SER A 102 45.31 7.41 33.58
C SER A 102 43.82 7.51 33.20
N ILE A 103 43.22 6.39 32.77
CA ILE A 103 41.78 6.28 32.49
C ILE A 103 40.96 6.60 33.75
N THR A 104 41.38 6.06 34.90
CA THR A 104 40.70 6.31 36.17
C THR A 104 40.76 7.78 36.59
N LEU A 105 41.85 8.49 36.32
CA LEU A 105 41.94 9.93 36.56
C LEU A 105 40.96 10.72 35.69
N PHE A 106 40.80 10.36 34.41
CA PHE A 106 39.80 10.98 33.54
C PHE A 106 38.37 10.72 34.03
N LYS A 107 38.03 9.46 34.34
CA LYS A 107 36.72 9.10 34.91
C LYS A 107 36.45 9.80 36.25
N PHE A 108 37.47 9.93 37.09
CA PHE A 108 37.34 10.64 38.37
C PHE A 108 37.13 12.15 38.18
N GLN A 109 37.81 12.75 37.20
CA GLN A 109 37.65 14.16 36.84
C GLN A 109 36.23 14.46 36.31
N GLU A 110 35.64 13.54 35.55
CA GLU A 110 34.24 13.59 35.12
C GLU A 110 33.28 13.43 36.31
N LEU A 111 33.53 12.45 37.18
CA LEU A 111 32.68 12.14 38.34
C LEU A 111 32.53 13.31 39.32
N ILE A 112 33.57 14.10 39.53
CA ILE A 112 33.52 15.30 40.40
C ILE A 112 32.92 16.53 39.70
N GLY A 113 32.54 16.41 38.42
CA GLY A 113 31.97 17.49 37.61
C GLY A 113 32.97 18.59 37.21
N ASN A 114 34.28 18.31 37.28
CA ASN A 114 35.30 19.31 36.95
C ASN A 114 35.38 19.58 35.45
N THR A 115 35.11 18.57 34.61
CA THR A 115 35.07 18.68 33.15
C THR A 115 34.11 19.77 32.67
N PHE A 116 32.94 19.91 33.30
CA PHE A 116 31.95 20.95 33.03
C PHE A 116 32.42 22.38 33.34
N LYS A 117 33.49 22.53 34.14
CA LYS A 117 34.05 23.83 34.56
C LYS A 117 35.31 24.23 33.80
N LEU A 118 35.94 23.32 33.05
CA LEU A 118 37.16 23.61 32.30
C LEU A 118 36.91 24.64 31.18
N PRO A 119 37.87 25.51 30.84
CA PRO A 119 37.85 26.28 29.61
C PRO A 119 37.76 25.39 28.36
N VAL A 120 37.24 25.91 27.25
CA VAL A 120 37.06 25.18 25.98
C VAL A 120 38.36 24.53 25.50
N GLY A 121 39.48 25.29 25.48
CA GLY A 121 40.77 24.76 25.04
C GLY A 121 41.35 23.65 25.94
N GLU A 122 41.11 23.69 27.26
CA GLU A 122 41.56 22.63 28.17
C GLU A 122 40.73 21.33 28.01
N LEU A 123 39.44 21.48 27.68
CA LEU A 123 38.56 20.35 27.38
C LEU A 123 38.91 19.71 26.04
N GLU A 124 39.20 20.52 25.01
CA GLU A 124 39.73 20.06 23.72
C GLU A 124 41.07 19.35 23.90
N GLY A 125 42.01 19.93 24.64
CA GLY A 125 43.27 19.29 25.00
C GLY A 125 43.09 17.94 25.72
N SER A 126 42.07 17.82 26.57
CA SER A 126 41.73 16.55 27.23
C SER A 126 41.22 15.49 26.23
N ALA A 127 40.39 15.88 25.25
CA ALA A 127 39.90 14.96 24.22
C ALA A 127 41.03 14.47 23.31
N LEU A 128 41.95 15.37 22.92
CA LEU A 128 43.15 15.03 22.13
C LEU A 128 44.03 14.04 22.89
N GLN A 129 44.30 14.32 24.16
CA GLN A 129 45.12 13.45 25.01
C GLN A 129 44.51 12.05 25.14
N MET A 130 43.19 11.92 25.25
CA MET A 130 42.51 10.62 25.32
C MET A 130 42.70 9.82 24.03
N VAL A 131 42.53 10.44 22.87
CA VAL A 131 42.66 9.75 21.56
C VAL A 131 44.12 9.41 21.25
N GLU A 132 45.05 10.32 21.54
CA GLU A 132 46.48 10.05 21.40
C GLU A 132 46.92 8.88 22.29
N MET A 133 46.47 8.87 23.55
CA MET A 133 46.75 7.78 24.49
C MET A 133 46.17 6.45 24.01
N TYR A 134 44.98 6.46 23.39
CA TYR A 134 44.40 5.26 22.78
C TYR A 134 45.28 4.74 21.64
N CYS A 135 45.66 5.60 20.70
CA CYS A 135 46.52 5.25 19.56
C CYS A 135 47.87 4.68 20.03
N GLN A 136 48.56 5.35 20.94
CA GLN A 136 49.88 4.93 21.45
C GLN A 136 49.85 3.57 22.17
N ASN A 137 48.73 3.23 22.81
CA ASN A 137 48.59 1.99 23.58
C ASN A 137 47.85 0.87 22.83
N LEU A 138 47.41 1.13 21.59
CA LEU A 138 46.76 0.13 20.74
C LEU A 138 47.60 -1.15 20.53
N PRO A 139 48.95 -1.08 20.37
CA PRO A 139 49.81 -2.27 20.26
C PRO A 139 49.69 -3.24 21.44
N LEU A 140 49.34 -2.77 22.64
CA LEU A 140 49.14 -3.64 23.81
C LEU A 140 48.01 -4.66 23.60
N SER A 141 47.10 -4.40 22.65
CA SER A 141 45.96 -5.26 22.34
C SER A 141 46.19 -6.20 21.15
N LYS A 142 47.41 -6.27 20.62
CA LYS A 142 47.75 -7.04 19.41
C LYS A 142 47.35 -8.51 19.49
N ASP A 143 47.60 -9.14 20.64
CA ASP A 143 47.40 -10.58 20.84
C ASP A 143 46.00 -10.93 21.40
N LEU A 144 45.13 -9.94 21.60
CA LEU A 144 43.77 -10.13 22.12
C LEU A 144 42.81 -10.59 21.02
N ASP A 145 41.89 -11.49 21.36
CA ASP A 145 40.83 -11.91 20.44
C ASP A 145 39.90 -10.75 20.07
N SER A 146 39.24 -10.88 18.92
CA SER A 146 38.20 -9.94 18.47
C SER A 146 37.05 -9.70 19.47
N GLN A 147 36.76 -10.66 20.35
CA GLN A 147 35.72 -10.56 21.36
C GLN A 147 36.22 -10.02 22.70
N GLU A 148 37.54 -10.07 22.97
CA GLU A 148 38.12 -9.58 24.20
C GLU A 148 38.15 -8.04 24.24
N SER A 149 38.04 -7.48 25.45
CA SER A 149 38.11 -6.04 25.69
C SER A 149 39.52 -5.52 25.42
N MET A 150 39.63 -4.47 24.61
CA MET A 150 40.93 -3.90 24.26
C MET A 150 41.43 -2.95 25.36
N HIS A 151 42.75 -2.88 25.52
CA HIS A 151 43.35 -1.91 26.44
C HIS A 151 43.07 -0.49 25.95
N GLY A 152 42.48 0.35 26.82
CA GLY A 152 42.18 1.75 26.51
C GLY A 152 40.87 2.00 25.77
N GLU A 153 40.02 1.00 25.53
CA GLU A 153 38.75 1.19 24.79
C GLU A 153 37.85 2.30 25.37
N GLU A 154 37.83 2.46 26.69
CA GLU A 154 37.04 3.51 27.36
C GLU A 154 37.50 4.96 27.01
N LEU A 155 38.71 5.13 26.48
CA LEU A 155 39.23 6.46 26.10
C LEU A 155 38.43 7.09 24.94
N LEU A 156 37.97 6.29 23.97
CA LEU A 156 37.22 6.81 22.83
C LEU A 156 35.79 7.23 23.22
N SER A 157 35.14 6.51 24.15
CA SER A 157 33.83 6.89 24.66
C SER A 157 33.92 8.16 25.53
N MET A 158 34.97 8.31 26.33
CA MET A 158 35.25 9.55 27.08
C MET A 158 35.58 10.72 26.15
N ALA A 159 36.38 10.51 25.10
CA ALA A 159 36.69 11.54 24.10
C ALA A 159 35.43 12.01 23.36
N CYS A 160 34.55 11.07 22.97
CA CYS A 160 33.24 11.39 22.42
C CYS A 160 32.43 12.29 23.37
N ASN A 161 32.33 11.95 24.66
CA ASN A 161 31.61 12.79 25.63
C ASN A 161 32.22 14.20 25.76
N ALA A 162 33.54 14.34 25.70
CA ALA A 162 34.22 15.64 25.70
C ALA A 162 33.91 16.44 24.43
N LEU A 163 33.95 15.79 23.26
CA LEU A 163 33.60 16.40 21.97
C LEU A 163 32.14 16.86 21.91
N ILE A 164 31.20 16.09 22.45
CA ILE A 164 29.79 16.50 22.56
C ILE A 164 29.60 17.65 23.56
N GLN A 165 30.38 17.69 24.64
CA GLN A 165 30.43 18.88 25.51
C GLN A 165 30.96 20.11 24.78
N LEU A 166 31.97 19.97 23.92
CA LEU A 166 32.48 21.06 23.09
C LEU A 166 31.43 21.55 22.10
N PHE A 167 30.71 20.64 21.43
CA PHE A 167 29.57 20.98 20.58
C PHE A 167 28.49 21.74 21.38
N TRP A 168 28.14 21.25 22.58
CA TRP A 168 27.14 21.89 23.43
C TRP A 168 27.51 23.33 23.82
N ARG A 169 28.81 23.60 24.06
CA ARG A 169 29.31 24.93 24.45
C ARG A 169 29.55 25.88 23.28
N THR A 170 30.04 25.36 22.16
CA THR A 170 30.49 26.17 21.02
C THR A 170 29.45 26.27 19.91
N ARG A 171 28.49 25.34 19.86
CA ARG A 171 27.55 25.13 18.75
C ARG A 171 28.21 24.81 17.42
N ASN A 172 29.50 24.44 17.43
CA ASN A 172 30.23 24.07 16.22
C ASN A 172 30.03 22.58 15.89
N PHE A 173 29.39 22.31 14.76
CA PHE A 173 29.06 20.96 14.28
C PHE A 173 30.29 20.06 14.06
N GLY A 174 31.47 20.64 13.77
CA GLY A 174 32.69 19.87 13.53
C GLY A 174 33.03 18.93 14.70
N TYR A 175 32.89 19.39 15.95
CA TYR A 175 33.11 18.54 17.14
C TYR A 175 32.11 17.39 17.25
N TYR A 176 30.85 17.61 16.84
CA TYR A 176 29.83 16.57 16.82
C TYR A 176 30.16 15.50 15.78
N PHE A 177 30.65 15.93 14.62
CA PHE A 177 31.04 15.02 13.55
C PHE A 177 32.31 14.23 13.90
N GLU A 178 33.30 14.86 14.55
CA GLU A 178 34.47 14.16 15.10
C GLU A 178 34.07 13.09 16.13
N ALA A 179 33.06 13.36 16.97
CA ALA A 179 32.57 12.38 17.94
C ALA A 179 32.04 11.10 17.24
N ILE A 180 31.32 11.25 16.11
CA ILE A 180 30.88 10.12 15.29
C ILE A 180 32.08 9.40 14.69
N MET A 181 33.04 10.13 14.12
CA MET A 181 34.23 9.54 13.51
C MET A 181 35.04 8.69 14.50
N VAL A 182 35.24 9.20 15.73
CA VAL A 182 35.97 8.50 16.79
C VAL A 182 35.32 7.15 17.14
N LEU A 183 33.99 7.12 17.24
CA LEU A 183 33.27 5.89 17.57
C LEU A 183 33.22 4.89 16.40
N GLU A 184 33.01 5.37 15.17
CA GLU A 184 33.07 4.53 13.96
C GLU A 184 34.47 3.95 13.74
N PHE A 185 35.52 4.72 14.04
CA PHE A 185 36.91 4.26 14.05
C PHE A 185 37.09 3.12 15.05
N GLY A 186 36.65 3.32 16.31
CA GLY A 186 36.68 2.29 17.34
C GLY A 186 35.92 1.01 16.96
N LEU A 187 34.73 1.14 16.36
CA LEU A 187 33.92 -0.01 15.92
C LEU A 187 34.50 -0.73 14.69
N THR A 188 35.29 -0.04 13.87
CA THR A 188 36.01 -0.68 12.76
C THR A 188 37.08 -1.63 13.30
N ILE A 189 37.76 -1.25 14.40
CA ILE A 189 38.77 -2.09 15.07
C ILE A 189 38.09 -3.21 15.90
N ARG A 190 37.04 -2.88 16.66
CA ARG A 190 36.28 -3.81 17.49
C ARG A 190 34.77 -3.60 17.38
N LYS A 191 34.12 -4.46 16.60
CA LYS A 191 32.68 -4.37 16.31
C LYS A 191 31.74 -4.60 17.51
N TYR A 192 32.21 -5.19 18.62
CA TYR A 192 31.37 -5.65 19.72
C TYR A 192 31.27 -4.67 20.90
N VAL A 193 31.87 -3.48 20.82
CA VAL A 193 31.81 -2.48 21.91
C VAL A 193 30.39 -1.91 21.99
N TRP A 194 29.66 -2.28 23.04
CA TRP A 194 28.27 -1.84 23.23
C TRP A 194 28.17 -0.34 23.55
N GLU A 195 29.13 0.21 24.30
CA GLU A 195 29.16 1.63 24.67
C GLU A 195 29.19 2.53 23.42
N TYR A 196 30.03 2.19 22.44
CA TYR A 196 30.13 2.94 21.19
C TYR A 196 28.85 2.86 20.37
N LYS A 197 28.21 1.68 20.33
CA LYS A 197 26.94 1.48 19.64
C LYS A 197 25.82 2.30 20.25
N ILE A 198 25.70 2.33 21.58
CA ILE A 198 24.68 3.15 22.27
C ILE A 198 24.96 4.64 22.03
N LEU A 199 26.21 5.09 22.14
CA LEU A 199 26.56 6.48 21.85
C LEU A 199 26.24 6.85 20.39
N LEU A 200 26.66 6.04 19.41
CA LEU A 200 26.36 6.26 18.00
C LEU A 200 24.86 6.24 17.71
N LEU A 201 24.11 5.33 18.34
CA LEU A 201 22.65 5.28 18.22
C LEU A 201 22.05 6.65 18.59
N HIS A 202 22.41 7.21 19.76
CA HIS A 202 21.91 8.52 20.18
C HIS A 202 22.42 9.67 19.28
N LEU A 203 23.67 9.60 18.81
CA LEU A 203 24.24 10.61 17.92
C LEU A 203 23.53 10.63 16.56
N TYR A 204 23.32 9.46 15.94
CA TYR A 204 22.60 9.33 14.68
C TYR A 204 21.12 9.67 14.83
N SER A 205 20.48 9.27 15.94
CA SER A 205 19.10 9.66 16.24
C SER A 205 18.92 11.17 16.32
N HIS A 206 19.85 11.89 16.97
CA HIS A 206 19.78 13.35 17.07
C HIS A 206 20.07 14.06 15.73
N LEU A 207 20.81 13.42 14.82
CA LEU A 207 21.03 13.91 13.46
C LEU A 207 19.91 13.55 12.48
N GLY A 208 18.94 12.71 12.84
CA GLY A 208 17.91 12.26 11.89
C GLY A 208 18.42 11.24 10.87
N ALA A 209 19.38 10.41 11.29
CA ALA A 209 19.77 9.18 10.61
C ALA A 209 19.34 7.97 11.46
N LEU A 210 18.06 7.96 11.85
CA LEU A 210 17.38 6.91 12.59
C LEU A 210 17.48 5.53 11.92
N SER A 211 17.54 5.46 10.59
CA SER A 211 17.79 4.17 9.92
C SER A 211 19.11 3.54 10.37
N LEU A 212 20.19 4.34 10.42
CA LEU A 212 21.50 3.91 10.92
C LEU A 212 21.47 3.66 12.43
N ALA A 213 20.77 4.51 13.19
CA ALA A 213 20.61 4.30 14.63
C ALA A 213 19.92 2.96 14.93
N TYR A 214 18.90 2.60 14.16
CA TYR A 214 18.17 1.34 14.28
C TYR A 214 19.03 0.14 13.85
N GLU A 215 19.86 0.26 12.81
CA GLU A 215 20.84 -0.77 12.48
C GLU A 215 21.82 -1.03 13.63
N TRP A 216 22.34 0.03 14.26
CA TRP A 216 23.21 -0.11 15.42
C TRP A 216 22.49 -0.72 16.62
N PHE A 217 21.23 -0.35 16.87
CA PHE A 217 20.39 -0.99 17.89
C PHE A 217 20.24 -2.49 17.64
N ARG A 218 19.91 -2.91 16.41
CA ARG A 218 19.79 -4.34 16.06
C ARG A 218 21.13 -5.08 16.21
N SER A 219 22.24 -4.40 15.96
CA SER A 219 23.58 -4.96 16.11
C SER A 219 24.02 -5.17 17.56
N LEU A 220 23.29 -4.64 18.55
CA LEU A 220 23.52 -4.93 19.97
C LEU A 220 23.18 -6.39 20.31
N ASP A 221 22.44 -7.09 19.45
CA ASP A 221 21.95 -8.46 19.68
C ASP A 221 21.28 -8.60 21.04
N VAL A 222 20.39 -7.65 21.34
CA VAL A 222 19.70 -7.55 22.63
C VAL A 222 18.88 -8.81 22.84
N LYS A 223 19.38 -9.71 23.70
CA LYS A 223 18.63 -10.90 24.10
C LYS A 223 17.30 -10.46 24.71
N ASN A 224 16.26 -11.23 24.45
CA ASN A 224 14.88 -11.00 24.91
C ASN A 224 14.78 -10.41 26.34
N ILE A 225 15.54 -10.94 27.31
CA ILE A 225 15.51 -10.48 28.72
C ILE A 225 15.95 -9.01 28.93
N LEU A 226 16.71 -8.43 28.00
CA LEU A 226 17.22 -7.06 28.05
C LEU A 226 16.39 -6.09 27.20
N MET A 227 15.38 -6.56 26.46
CA MET A 227 14.56 -5.72 25.57
C MET A 227 13.88 -4.59 26.32
N GLU A 228 13.36 -4.87 27.52
CA GLU A 228 12.76 -3.86 28.38
C GLU A 228 13.79 -2.83 28.90
N THR A 229 15.00 -3.29 29.21
CA THR A 229 16.07 -2.44 29.73
C THR A 229 16.63 -1.50 28.66
N VAL A 230 16.75 -1.96 27.40
CA VAL A 230 17.54 -1.28 26.35
C VAL A 230 16.68 -0.59 25.29
N SER A 231 15.42 -0.99 25.10
CA SER A 231 14.55 -0.42 24.03
C SER A 231 14.28 1.09 24.17
N HIS A 232 14.40 1.64 25.39
CA HIS A 232 14.26 3.08 25.64
C HIS A 232 15.25 3.95 24.85
N HIS A 233 16.36 3.39 24.38
CA HIS A 233 17.33 4.15 23.60
C HIS A 233 16.81 4.52 22.21
N ILE A 234 15.92 3.72 21.61
CA ILE A 234 15.50 3.88 20.21
C ILE A 234 13.99 4.08 20.03
N LEU A 235 13.17 3.53 20.92
CA LEU A 235 11.71 3.54 20.77
C LEU A 235 11.12 4.97 20.71
N PRO A 236 11.50 5.92 21.58
CA PRO A 236 10.95 7.27 21.55
C PRO A 236 11.18 7.98 20.20
N GLN A 237 12.35 7.80 19.60
CA GLN A 237 12.71 8.44 18.33
C GLN A 237 12.04 7.75 17.14
N MET A 238 11.86 6.42 17.22
CA MET A 238 11.11 5.68 16.20
C MET A 238 9.62 6.05 16.17
N LEU A 239 9.00 6.33 17.33
CA LEU A 239 7.59 6.74 17.41
C LEU A 239 7.27 8.07 16.72
N VAL A 240 8.28 8.93 16.54
CA VAL A 240 8.17 10.24 15.90
C VAL A 240 8.79 10.27 14.49
N SER A 241 9.10 9.10 13.93
CA SER A 241 9.76 8.96 12.63
C SER A 241 8.80 8.48 11.52
N PRO A 242 9.16 8.69 10.24
CA PRO A 242 8.43 8.14 9.11
C PRO A 242 8.75 6.65 8.85
N LEU A 243 9.61 6.00 9.64
CA LEU A 243 10.07 4.61 9.44
C LEU A 243 9.06 3.58 10.00
N TRP A 244 7.82 3.62 9.51
CA TRP A 244 6.71 2.85 10.05
C TRP A 244 6.85 1.33 9.95
N ALA A 245 7.53 0.84 8.90
CA ALA A 245 7.77 -0.60 8.74
C ALA A 245 8.68 -1.14 9.86
N ASP A 246 9.78 -0.44 10.13
CA ASP A 246 10.73 -0.79 11.17
C ASP A 246 10.13 -0.59 12.57
N LEU A 247 9.39 0.50 12.79
CA LEU A 247 8.67 0.73 14.04
C LEU A 247 7.64 -0.39 14.31
N ASN A 248 6.87 -0.80 13.30
CA ASN A 248 5.89 -1.87 13.46
C ASN A 248 6.56 -3.20 13.82
N ASN A 249 7.71 -3.52 13.22
CA ASN A 249 8.49 -4.70 13.59
C ASN A 249 8.98 -4.63 15.04
N LEU A 250 9.56 -3.49 15.45
CA LEU A 250 10.04 -3.26 16.80
C LEU A 250 8.91 -3.39 17.85
N LEU A 251 7.76 -2.76 17.61
CA LEU A 251 6.60 -2.83 18.50
C LEU A 251 6.02 -4.24 18.57
N LYS A 252 5.91 -4.94 17.43
CA LYS A 252 5.39 -6.30 17.37
C LYS A 252 6.27 -7.29 18.11
N ASP A 253 7.58 -7.22 17.91
CA ASP A 253 8.54 -8.10 18.58
C ASP A 253 8.56 -7.83 20.09
N TYR A 254 8.50 -6.55 20.49
CA TYR A 254 8.42 -6.15 21.89
C TYR A 254 7.12 -6.60 22.57
N LEU A 255 5.95 -6.35 21.95
CA LEU A 255 4.65 -6.77 22.48
C LEU A 255 4.56 -8.29 22.58
N LYS A 256 5.04 -9.02 21.56
CA LYS A 256 5.09 -10.48 21.59
C LYS A 256 5.94 -10.98 22.75
N PHE A 257 7.15 -10.43 22.92
CA PHE A 257 8.01 -10.77 24.05
C PHE A 257 7.27 -10.55 25.39
N MET A 258 6.67 -9.38 25.60
CA MET A 258 5.99 -9.05 26.85
C MET A 258 4.77 -9.95 27.11
N ASP A 259 3.92 -10.18 26.11
CA ASP A 259 2.71 -11.00 26.24
C ASP A 259 3.04 -12.48 26.48
N ASP A 260 4.06 -13.02 25.79
CA ASP A 260 4.51 -14.41 25.99
C ASP A 260 5.07 -14.60 27.42
N HIS A 261 5.89 -13.67 27.92
CA HIS A 261 6.48 -13.77 29.26
C HIS A 261 5.46 -13.52 30.38
N LEU A 262 4.48 -12.64 30.16
CA LEU A 262 3.35 -12.47 31.07
C LEU A 262 2.52 -13.75 31.19
N ARG A 263 2.31 -14.48 30.08
CA ARG A 263 1.63 -15.78 30.07
C ARG A 263 2.46 -16.85 30.76
N GLU A 264 3.73 -17.01 30.39
CA GLU A 264 4.64 -18.03 30.93
C GLU A 264 4.96 -17.84 32.42
N SER A 265 5.00 -16.59 32.91
CA SER A 265 5.26 -16.30 34.32
C SER A 265 4.27 -17.00 35.26
N ALA A 266 3.01 -17.17 34.85
CA ALA A 266 2.01 -17.88 35.63
C ALA A 266 2.32 -19.38 35.73
N ASP A 267 2.73 -20.00 34.62
CA ASP A 267 3.08 -21.42 34.55
C ASP A 267 4.38 -21.72 35.31
N LEU A 268 5.37 -20.84 35.19
CA LEU A 268 6.63 -20.93 35.94
C LEU A 268 6.43 -20.77 37.44
N THR A 269 5.50 -19.89 37.85
CA THR A 269 5.10 -19.75 39.27
C THR A 269 4.47 -21.04 39.79
N PHE A 270 3.57 -21.65 39.01
CA PHE A 270 2.93 -22.92 39.38
C PHE A 270 3.95 -24.06 39.47
N LEU A 271 4.90 -24.12 38.54
CA LEU A 271 5.97 -25.11 38.51
C LEU A 271 6.90 -24.97 39.73
N ALA A 272 7.33 -23.75 40.05
CA ALA A 272 8.16 -23.46 41.22
C ALA A 272 7.46 -23.85 42.53
N TYR A 273 6.15 -23.56 42.64
CA TYR A 273 5.34 -23.97 43.79
C TYR A 273 5.24 -25.50 43.91
N ARG A 274 4.99 -26.20 42.79
CA ARG A 274 4.92 -27.68 42.73
C ARG A 274 6.23 -28.34 43.17
N HIS A 275 7.37 -27.74 42.82
CA HIS A 275 8.71 -28.21 43.23
C HIS A 275 9.16 -27.68 44.59
N ARG A 276 8.29 -26.98 45.35
CA ARG A 276 8.56 -26.43 46.69
C ARG A 276 9.73 -25.43 46.71
N ASN A 277 9.99 -24.74 45.60
CA ASN A 277 11.01 -23.72 45.48
C ASN A 277 10.41 -22.32 45.69
N TYR A 278 10.08 -22.00 46.95
CA TYR A 278 9.32 -20.79 47.29
C TYR A 278 10.06 -19.48 47.02
N SER A 279 11.40 -19.45 47.02
CA SER A 279 12.15 -18.26 46.61
C SER A 279 11.91 -17.92 45.14
N LYS A 280 11.84 -18.94 44.26
CA LYS A 280 11.51 -18.76 42.84
C LYS A 280 10.07 -18.34 42.60
N VAL A 281 9.13 -18.77 43.44
CA VAL A 281 7.74 -18.27 43.40
C VAL A 281 7.70 -16.76 43.63
N ILE A 282 8.44 -16.27 44.63
CA ILE A 282 8.53 -14.83 44.92
C ILE A 282 9.17 -14.09 43.74
N GLU A 283 10.28 -14.59 43.19
CA GLU A 283 10.95 -13.99 42.03
C GLU A 283 10.03 -13.91 40.80
N PHE A 284 9.27 -14.96 40.48
CA PHE A 284 8.36 -14.95 39.33
C PHE A 284 7.15 -14.02 39.52
N ILE A 285 6.62 -13.92 40.73
CA ILE A 285 5.55 -12.96 41.05
C ILE A 285 6.07 -11.53 40.91
N GLN A 286 7.24 -11.23 41.50
CA GLN A 286 7.87 -9.91 41.38
C GLN A 286 8.20 -9.57 39.92
N PHE A 287 8.69 -10.54 39.15
CA PHE A 287 8.93 -10.39 37.72
C PHE A 287 7.65 -10.05 36.96
N LYS A 288 6.56 -10.77 37.22
CA LYS A 288 5.26 -10.53 36.60
C LYS A 288 4.70 -9.15 36.95
N GLU A 289 4.73 -8.78 38.23
CA GLU A 289 4.27 -7.46 38.69
C GLU A 289 5.05 -6.33 38.01
N ARG A 290 6.37 -6.50 37.88
CA ARG A 290 7.25 -5.54 37.19
C ARG A 290 6.89 -5.38 35.71
N LEU A 291 6.61 -6.47 34.99
CA LEU A 291 6.19 -6.40 33.58
C LEU A 291 4.80 -5.78 33.42
N GLN A 292 3.85 -6.10 34.32
CA GLN A 292 2.48 -5.56 34.29
C GLN A 292 2.43 -4.04 34.55
N GLN A 293 3.37 -3.52 35.34
CA GLN A 293 3.50 -2.10 35.64
C GLN A 293 4.43 -1.36 34.68
N SER A 294 5.00 -2.05 33.68
CA SER A 294 5.99 -1.47 32.76
C SER A 294 5.42 -0.31 31.94
N ASN A 295 6.06 0.86 32.03
CA ASN A 295 5.64 2.04 31.26
C ASN A 295 5.80 1.81 29.74
N GLN A 296 6.90 1.22 29.30
CA GLN A 296 7.16 0.96 27.88
C GLN A 296 6.17 -0.02 27.27
N TYR A 297 5.74 -1.03 28.05
CA TYR A 297 4.67 -1.94 27.63
C TYR A 297 3.36 -1.20 27.39
N LEU A 298 2.99 -0.27 28.26
CA LEU A 298 1.80 0.56 28.04
C LEU A 298 1.95 1.48 26.84
N VAL A 299 3.12 2.10 26.64
CA VAL A 299 3.42 2.90 25.43
C VAL A 299 3.24 2.05 24.18
N ALA A 300 3.90 0.89 24.10
CA ALA A 300 3.82 0.01 22.93
C ALA A 300 2.38 -0.48 22.66
N LYS A 301 1.61 -0.76 23.71
CA LYS A 301 0.22 -1.23 23.62
C LYS A 301 -0.74 -0.16 23.10
N VAL A 302 -0.46 1.12 23.37
CA VAL A 302 -1.26 2.26 22.88
C VAL A 302 -0.79 2.70 21.48
N GLU A 303 0.52 2.77 21.26
CA GLU A 303 1.11 3.25 20.01
C GLU A 303 1.00 2.24 18.85
N GLY A 304 0.97 0.93 19.12
CA GLY A 304 0.80 -0.09 18.07
C GLY A 304 -0.50 0.08 17.28
N PRO A 305 -1.67 0.15 17.94
CA PRO A 305 -2.94 0.46 17.30
C PRO A 305 -2.97 1.84 16.62
N ILE A 306 -2.39 2.87 17.25
CA ILE A 306 -2.30 4.21 16.64
C ILE A 306 -1.48 4.16 15.35
N LEU A 307 -0.37 3.43 15.32
CA LEU A 307 0.43 3.24 14.12
C LEU A 307 -0.36 2.57 12.99
N GLN A 308 -1.23 1.60 13.31
CA GLN A 308 -2.12 0.98 12.32
C GLN A 308 -3.11 2.01 11.75
N LEU A 309 -3.68 2.87 12.59
CA LEU A 309 -4.56 3.95 12.13
C LEU A 309 -3.79 4.95 11.24
N LYS A 310 -2.57 5.35 11.65
CA LYS A 310 -1.69 6.21 10.84
C LYS A 310 -1.39 5.62 9.45
N GLN A 311 -1.20 4.30 9.37
CA GLN A 311 -0.90 3.58 8.13
C GLN A 311 -2.08 3.48 7.16
N ASN A 312 -3.32 3.59 7.63
CA ASN A 312 -4.54 3.40 6.83
C ASN A 312 -5.40 4.67 6.72
N ALA A 313 -4.97 5.79 7.32
CA ALA A 313 -5.67 7.07 7.25
C ALA A 313 -5.82 7.65 5.83
N ASP A 314 -5.13 7.07 4.85
CA ASP A 314 -5.25 7.41 3.43
C ASP A 314 -6.60 6.96 2.83
N LYS A 315 -7.28 5.98 3.44
CA LYS A 315 -8.60 5.48 3.00
C LYS A 315 -9.53 5.23 4.17
N ILE A 316 -10.63 5.97 4.20
CA ILE A 316 -11.66 5.83 5.23
C ILE A 316 -12.23 4.41 5.39
N ASP A 317 -12.32 3.61 4.33
CA ASP A 317 -12.86 2.24 4.40
C ASP A 317 -11.87 1.24 5.05
N ASP A 318 -10.57 1.38 4.75
CA ASP A 318 -9.51 0.58 5.38
C ASP A 318 -9.39 0.98 6.86
N GLU A 319 -9.48 2.28 7.15
CA GLU A 319 -9.49 2.83 8.51
C GLU A 319 -10.69 2.32 9.34
N GLU A 320 -11.90 2.30 8.76
CA GLU A 320 -13.09 1.74 9.43
C GLU A 320 -12.91 0.24 9.73
N THR A 321 -12.27 -0.51 8.84
CA THR A 321 -11.94 -1.93 9.06
C THR A 321 -10.96 -2.11 10.21
N VAL A 322 -9.92 -1.28 10.31
CA VAL A 322 -8.98 -1.28 11.43
C VAL A 322 -9.71 -0.92 12.73
N LEU A 323 -10.52 0.13 12.74
CA LEU A 323 -11.31 0.54 13.89
C LEU A 323 -12.28 -0.56 14.34
N GLU A 324 -12.93 -1.29 13.43
CA GLU A 324 -13.76 -2.45 13.75
C GLU A 324 -12.96 -3.57 14.43
N SER A 325 -11.76 -3.87 13.93
CA SER A 325 -10.86 -4.86 14.56
C SER A 325 -10.45 -4.46 15.98
N LEU A 326 -10.34 -3.15 16.23
CA LEU A 326 -10.07 -2.53 17.53
C LEU A 326 -11.35 -2.32 18.37
N LYS A 327 -12.48 -2.92 17.97
CA LYS A 327 -13.80 -2.76 18.61
C LYS A 327 -14.18 -1.29 18.80
N CYS A 328 -13.96 -0.50 17.75
CA CYS A 328 -14.27 0.92 17.64
C CYS A 328 -13.67 1.78 18.77
N GLY A 329 -12.51 1.37 19.31
CA GLY A 329 -11.80 2.11 20.35
C GLY A 329 -12.38 2.00 21.76
N VAL A 330 -13.47 1.23 21.98
CA VAL A 330 -14.19 1.22 23.28
C VAL A 330 -13.29 0.74 24.43
N HIS A 331 -12.54 -0.34 24.22
CA HIS A 331 -11.62 -0.86 25.24
C HIS A 331 -10.46 0.09 25.56
N PHE A 332 -10.12 1.03 24.66
CA PHE A 332 -9.08 2.00 24.94
C PHE A 332 -9.54 3.09 25.91
N VAL A 333 -10.85 3.39 25.95
CA VAL A 333 -11.43 4.27 26.98
C VAL A 333 -11.40 3.57 28.35
N GLU A 334 -11.67 2.27 28.40
CA GLU A 334 -11.52 1.46 29.62
C GLU A 334 -10.06 1.42 30.07
N LEU A 335 -9.13 1.16 29.13
CA LEU A 335 -7.70 1.17 29.37
C LEU A 335 -7.22 2.54 29.88
N SER A 336 -7.73 3.64 29.34
CA SER A 336 -7.45 5.01 29.80
C SER A 336 -7.78 5.18 31.30
N ASN A 337 -8.94 4.68 31.75
CA ASN A 337 -9.31 4.70 33.17
C ASN A 337 -8.38 3.86 34.05
N GLU A 338 -7.97 2.69 33.55
CA GLU A 338 -7.01 1.85 34.26
C GLU A 338 -5.63 2.51 34.36
N ILE A 339 -5.16 3.17 33.31
CA ILE A 339 -3.86 3.85 33.28
C ILE A 339 -3.80 4.94 34.34
N GLY A 340 -4.86 5.76 34.46
CA GLY A 340 -4.92 6.84 35.44
C GLY A 340 -4.74 6.39 36.90
N SER A 341 -5.07 5.13 37.21
CA SER A 341 -5.02 4.56 38.56
C SER A 341 -3.83 3.62 38.84
N LYS A 342 -3.06 3.22 37.82
CA LYS A 342 -1.93 2.29 37.94
C LYS A 342 -0.60 3.00 38.26
N SER A 343 0.20 2.41 39.15
CA SER A 343 1.61 2.80 39.34
C SER A 343 2.47 2.20 38.22
N LEU A 344 3.42 2.98 37.72
CA LEU A 344 4.31 2.55 36.63
C LEU A 344 5.72 2.26 37.13
N THR A 345 6.34 1.23 36.55
CA THR A 345 7.75 0.90 36.75
C THR A 345 8.57 1.41 35.56
N PHE A 346 9.73 1.98 35.87
CA PHE A 346 10.74 2.42 34.90
C PHE A 346 11.87 1.41 34.93
N ASN A 347 11.79 0.42 34.05
CA ASN A 347 12.74 -0.69 33.98
C ASN A 347 13.99 -0.38 33.12
N GLU A 348 14.20 0.91 32.83
CA GLU A 348 15.27 1.44 31.99
C GLU A 348 16.60 1.47 32.74
N ASP A 349 17.70 1.11 32.07
CA ASP A 349 19.04 1.34 32.60
C ASP A 349 19.51 2.75 32.28
N LEU A 350 19.16 3.70 33.15
CA LEU A 350 19.54 5.11 33.00
C LEU A 350 21.04 5.36 33.14
N GLN A 351 21.84 4.41 33.63
CA GLN A 351 23.30 4.56 33.73
C GLN A 351 23.97 4.43 32.36
N SER A 352 23.38 3.64 31.45
CA SER A 352 23.84 3.48 30.07
C SER A 352 23.42 4.64 29.14
N ARG A 353 22.51 5.51 29.62
CA ARG A 353 22.01 6.64 28.84
C ARG A 353 22.99 7.82 28.90
N PRO A 354 23.43 8.35 27.74
CA PRO A 354 24.25 9.55 27.72
C PRO A 354 23.52 10.75 28.36
N TRP A 355 24.24 11.56 29.13
CA TRP A 355 23.66 12.72 29.84
C TRP A 355 23.05 13.78 28.89
N TRP A 356 23.54 13.82 27.65
CA TRP A 356 23.11 14.75 26.61
C TRP A 356 21.93 14.22 25.77
N THR A 357 21.47 12.98 25.99
CA THR A 357 20.32 12.43 25.25
C THR A 357 19.06 13.23 25.60
N PRO A 358 18.30 13.74 24.60
CA PRO A 358 17.04 14.43 24.85
C PRO A 358 16.06 13.55 25.64
N THR A 359 15.47 14.09 26.71
CA THR A 359 14.30 13.49 27.37
C THR A 359 13.03 14.17 26.88
N ALA A 360 11.87 13.56 27.14
CA ALA A 360 10.57 14.19 26.84
C ALA A 360 10.36 15.53 27.57
N GLU A 361 11.14 15.80 28.63
CA GLU A 361 11.01 16.97 29.49
C GLU A 361 12.10 18.01 29.22
N ARG A 362 13.28 17.58 28.76
CA ARG A 362 14.44 18.47 28.60
C ARG A 362 15.38 17.96 27.51
N ASN A 363 15.66 18.83 26.55
CA ASN A 363 16.75 18.64 25.60
C ASN A 363 18.02 19.34 26.12
N TYR A 364 18.92 18.58 26.73
CA TYR A 364 20.17 19.12 27.29
C TYR A 364 21.08 19.72 26.22
N LEU A 365 21.01 19.22 24.98
CA LEU A 365 21.76 19.80 23.88
C LEU A 365 21.22 21.17 23.48
N LEU A 366 19.95 21.51 23.66
CA LEU A 366 19.38 22.80 23.19
C LEU A 366 19.27 23.90 24.26
N GLY A 367 19.41 23.55 25.54
CA GLY A 367 19.26 24.52 26.65
C GLY A 367 20.43 25.50 26.83
N PRO A 368 20.22 26.64 27.52
CA PRO A 368 21.28 27.58 27.88
C PRO A 368 22.29 26.95 28.86
N PHE A 369 23.57 27.35 28.76
CA PHE A 369 24.69 26.83 29.55
C PHE A 369 24.54 27.08 31.07
N GLU A 370 23.77 28.10 31.43
CA GLU A 370 23.62 28.57 32.81
C GLU A 370 22.63 27.69 33.59
N GLY A 371 23.15 26.77 34.42
CA GLY A 371 22.36 26.12 35.47
C GLY A 371 22.56 24.62 35.66
N VAL A 372 23.43 23.94 34.90
CA VAL A 372 23.71 22.50 35.10
C VAL A 372 24.84 22.31 36.12
N SER A 373 24.50 22.45 37.40
CA SER A 373 25.37 22.02 38.50
C SER A 373 25.13 20.53 38.73
N TYR A 374 26.03 19.68 38.19
CA TYR A 374 26.03 18.22 38.36
C TYR A 374 24.93 17.50 37.55
N CYS A 375 25.29 16.37 36.92
CA CYS A 375 24.37 15.52 36.15
C CYS A 375 23.02 15.37 36.86
N PRO A 376 21.88 15.58 36.18
CA PRO A 376 20.59 15.25 36.76
C PRO A 376 20.47 13.72 36.79
N LYS A 377 20.95 13.08 37.87
CA LYS A 377 20.37 11.81 38.31
C LYS A 377 18.94 12.17 38.72
N GLU A 378 17.97 11.89 37.85
CA GLU A 378 16.56 12.29 37.93
C GLU A 378 16.00 12.20 39.36
N ASN A 379 15.92 13.33 40.06
CA ASN A 379 15.45 13.38 41.45
C ASN A 379 13.94 13.66 41.59
N SER A 380 13.14 13.48 40.54
CA SER A 380 11.67 13.49 40.65
C SER A 380 10.99 12.35 39.86
N VAL A 381 11.35 11.10 40.14
CA VAL A 381 10.70 9.88 39.59
C VAL A 381 9.16 9.97 39.58
N LYS A 382 8.56 10.60 40.61
CA LYS A 382 7.11 10.80 40.72
C LYS A 382 6.54 11.79 39.69
N GLU A 383 7.29 12.82 39.35
CA GLU A 383 6.89 13.83 38.36
C GLU A 383 6.97 13.25 36.94
N ARG A 384 8.07 12.53 36.66
CA ARG A 384 8.26 11.76 35.42
C ARG A 384 7.16 10.71 35.23
N GLU A 385 6.82 9.97 36.28
CA GLU A 385 5.70 9.02 36.28
C GLU A 385 4.36 9.69 35.96
N ALA A 386 4.05 10.80 36.63
CA ALA A 386 2.82 11.54 36.40
C ALA A 386 2.74 12.09 34.96
N ASN A 387 3.86 12.53 34.40
CA ASN A 387 3.92 13.07 33.05
C ASN A 387 3.69 11.98 31.98
N VAL A 388 4.43 10.88 32.05
CA VAL A 388 4.29 9.73 31.13
C VAL A 388 2.87 9.17 31.19
N ARG A 389 2.30 9.04 32.38
CA ARG A 389 0.92 8.55 32.56
C ARG A 389 -0.09 9.45 31.84
N ARG A 390 0.02 10.78 31.97
CA ARG A 390 -0.87 11.74 31.28
C ARG A 390 -0.79 11.60 29.76
N VAL A 391 0.43 11.46 29.20
CA VAL A 391 0.63 11.33 27.76
C VAL A 391 0.01 10.02 27.23
N ILE A 392 0.26 8.89 27.90
CA ILE A 392 -0.31 7.58 27.49
C ILE A 392 -1.83 7.58 27.65
N GLU A 393 -2.35 8.14 28.74
CA GLU A 393 -3.79 8.27 28.97
C GLU A 393 -4.46 9.09 27.86
N ARG A 394 -3.85 10.21 27.46
CA ARG A 394 -4.31 11.08 26.37
C ARG A 394 -4.32 10.34 25.03
N LYS A 395 -3.21 9.70 24.66
CA LYS A 395 -3.10 8.96 23.40
C LYS A 395 -4.05 7.77 23.31
N SER A 396 -4.35 7.12 24.43
CA SER A 396 -5.32 6.01 24.46
C SER A 396 -6.74 6.42 24.05
N LEU A 397 -7.10 7.71 24.12
CA LEU A 397 -8.43 8.17 23.68
C LEU A 397 -8.54 8.31 22.15
N LEU A 398 -7.42 8.42 21.42
CA LEU A 398 -7.41 8.72 20.00
C LEU A 398 -8.22 7.73 19.14
N PRO A 399 -8.09 6.39 19.28
CA PRO A 399 -8.87 5.44 18.48
C PRO A 399 -10.39 5.65 18.61
N ARG A 400 -10.88 5.96 19.82
CA ARG A 400 -12.31 6.20 20.04
C ARG A 400 -12.75 7.57 19.51
N MET A 401 -11.91 8.60 19.67
CA MET A 401 -12.20 9.94 19.19
C MET A 401 -12.21 10.02 17.65
N ILE A 402 -11.31 9.31 16.97
CA ILE A 402 -11.29 9.18 15.49
C ILE A 402 -12.59 8.52 15.01
N TYR A 403 -12.95 7.38 15.59
CA TYR A 403 -14.20 6.68 15.25
C TYR A 403 -15.43 7.58 15.42
N LEU A 404 -15.58 8.23 16.58
CA LEU A 404 -16.73 9.11 16.85
C LEU A 404 -16.75 10.33 15.91
N SER A 405 -15.58 10.86 15.53
CA SER A 405 -15.47 11.98 14.60
C SER A 405 -15.90 11.60 13.18
N ILE A 406 -15.50 10.43 12.69
CA ILE A 406 -15.95 9.88 11.40
C ILE A 406 -17.48 9.70 11.40
N GLN A 407 -18.03 9.08 12.45
CA GLN A 407 -19.47 8.84 12.56
C GLN A 407 -20.26 10.16 12.67
N ASN A 408 -19.79 11.11 13.47
CA ASN A 408 -20.45 12.41 13.66
C ASN A 408 -20.48 13.25 12.38
N ALA A 409 -19.39 13.23 11.60
CA ALA A 409 -19.32 13.87 10.28
C ALA A 409 -20.34 13.27 9.30
N SER A 410 -20.56 11.96 9.35
CA SER A 410 -21.51 11.23 8.48
C SER A 410 -22.98 11.48 8.84
N THR A 411 -23.31 11.64 10.12
CA THR A 411 -24.70 11.85 10.58
C THR A 411 -25.18 13.29 10.42
N SER A 412 -24.31 14.29 10.65
CA SER A 412 -24.68 15.72 10.56
C SER A 412 -25.20 16.13 9.16
N LEU A 413 -24.55 15.68 8.07
CA LEU A 413 -24.99 16.02 6.72
C LEU A 413 -26.31 15.34 6.33
N LYS A 414 -26.65 14.19 6.94
CA LYS A 414 -27.93 13.50 6.71
C LYS A 414 -29.11 14.17 7.42
N GLU A 415 -28.91 14.72 8.62
CA GLU A 415 -29.97 15.43 9.35
C GLU A 415 -30.37 16.75 8.66
N ASN A 416 -29.45 17.40 7.94
CA ASN A 416 -29.76 18.58 7.11
C ASN A 416 -30.59 18.26 5.84
N LEU A 417 -30.70 16.98 5.43
CA LEU A 417 -31.48 16.52 4.29
C LEU A 417 -32.91 16.10 4.66
N GLU A 418 -33.17 15.79 5.94
CA GLU A 418 -34.46 15.33 6.46
C GLU A 418 -35.09 16.34 7.44
N ALA A 419 -35.29 17.59 6.99
CA ALA A 419 -36.18 18.53 7.68
C ALA A 419 -37.65 18.14 7.45
N ASN A 420 -38.11 17.07 8.12
CA ASN A 420 -39.48 16.89 8.67
C ASN A 420 -39.68 15.44 9.13
N GLY A 421 -39.37 15.14 10.40
CA GLY A 421 -39.98 14.02 11.11
C GLY A 421 -39.07 13.23 12.05
N THR A 422 -39.38 13.34 13.35
CA THR A 422 -39.03 12.42 14.46
C THR A 422 -37.56 12.18 14.76
N THR A 423 -37.08 12.96 15.73
CA THR A 423 -35.87 12.79 16.53
C THR A 423 -35.76 11.38 17.13
N SER A 424 -34.80 10.58 16.65
CA SER A 424 -34.13 9.58 17.49
C SER A 424 -32.71 10.07 17.78
N GLY A 425 -32.49 10.63 18.97
CA GLY A 425 -31.21 11.19 19.37
C GLY A 425 -30.07 10.17 19.27
N SER A 426 -29.10 10.43 18.39
CA SER A 426 -27.89 9.63 18.33
C SER A 426 -27.02 9.91 19.58
N LYS A 427 -26.51 8.87 20.23
CA LYS A 427 -25.62 8.97 21.42
C LYS A 427 -24.22 9.49 21.10
N VAL A 428 -23.90 9.74 19.82
CA VAL A 428 -22.54 9.99 19.29
C VAL A 428 -22.02 11.40 19.65
N PRO A 429 -22.76 12.51 19.43
CA PRO A 429 -22.26 13.85 19.76
C PRO A 429 -22.05 14.06 21.26
N SER A 430 -22.91 13.47 22.09
CA SER A 430 -22.79 13.53 23.56
C SER A 430 -21.57 12.76 24.08
N GLU A 431 -21.24 11.63 23.47
CA GLU A 431 -20.06 10.84 23.86
C GLU A 431 -18.76 11.56 23.44
N LEU A 432 -18.73 12.11 22.22
CA LEU A 432 -17.58 12.87 21.72
C LEU A 432 -17.30 14.12 22.59
N LYS A 433 -18.34 14.84 23.02
CA LYS A 433 -18.23 15.96 23.97
C LYS A 433 -17.59 15.53 25.30
N GLY A 434 -18.06 14.43 25.88
CA GLY A 434 -17.50 13.91 27.13
C GLY A 434 -16.03 13.52 27.01
N LEU A 435 -15.60 13.00 25.85
CA LEU A 435 -14.19 12.73 25.58
C LEU A 435 -13.37 14.01 25.35
N LEU A 436 -13.91 15.02 24.68
CA LEU A 436 -13.26 16.33 24.51
C LEU A 436 -13.06 17.05 25.85
N GLU A 437 -14.03 17.01 26.75
CA GLU A 437 -13.90 17.55 28.11
C GLU A 437 -12.78 16.86 28.89
N ARG A 438 -12.71 15.53 28.78
CA ARG A 438 -11.62 14.75 29.38
C ARG A 438 -10.27 15.09 28.76
N TYR A 439 -10.21 15.23 27.43
CA TYR A 439 -9.00 15.58 26.69
C TYR A 439 -8.48 16.98 27.08
N ALA A 440 -9.36 17.98 27.14
CA ALA A 440 -9.04 19.34 27.58
C ALA A 440 -8.53 19.37 29.03
N LYS A 441 -9.16 18.59 29.93
CA LYS A 441 -8.71 18.46 31.33
C LYS A 441 -7.29 17.90 31.43
N MET A 442 -6.92 16.96 30.55
CA MET A 442 -5.55 16.42 30.47
C MET A 442 -4.53 17.42 29.90
N LEU A 443 -4.97 18.42 29.15
CA LEU A 443 -4.16 19.58 28.73
C LEU A 443 -4.07 20.67 29.82
N GLY A 444 -4.82 20.52 30.93
CA GLY A 444 -4.83 21.47 32.04
C GLY A 444 -5.87 22.59 31.94
N PHE A 445 -6.83 22.49 31.01
CA PHE A 445 -7.84 23.52 30.75
C PHE A 445 -9.25 22.99 30.96
N THR A 446 -10.21 23.89 31.22
CA THR A 446 -11.63 23.57 31.02
C THR A 446 -11.94 23.53 29.53
N LEU A 447 -13.04 22.88 29.11
CA LEU A 447 -13.41 22.82 27.69
C LEU A 447 -13.53 24.23 27.08
N ASN A 448 -14.11 25.19 27.79
CA ASN A 448 -14.27 26.57 27.31
C ASN A 448 -12.93 27.30 27.19
N ASP A 449 -12.06 27.18 28.18
CA ASP A 449 -10.73 27.82 28.13
C ASP A 449 -9.87 27.23 27.01
N ALA A 450 -9.99 25.92 26.75
CA ALA A 450 -9.31 25.24 25.66
C ALA A 450 -9.81 25.72 24.28
N ILE A 451 -11.12 25.92 24.12
CA ILE A 451 -11.73 26.50 22.92
C ILE A 451 -11.22 27.93 22.69
N GLU A 452 -11.16 28.77 23.74
CA GLU A 452 -10.62 30.13 23.65
C GLU A 452 -9.12 30.17 23.33
N ALA A 453 -8.34 29.21 23.81
CA ALA A 453 -6.93 29.08 23.49
C ALA A 453 -6.73 28.79 21.99
N VAL A 454 -7.43 27.76 21.47
CA VAL A 454 -7.37 27.34 20.06
C VAL A 454 -7.79 28.46 19.12
N PHE A 455 -8.92 29.13 19.38
CA PHE A 455 -9.37 30.25 18.55
C PHE A 455 -8.47 31.50 18.66
N GLY A 456 -7.89 31.75 19.84
CA GLY A 456 -6.96 32.85 20.04
C GLY A 456 -5.68 32.69 19.21
N VAL A 457 -5.14 31.46 19.14
CA VAL A 457 -3.93 31.16 18.35
C VAL A 457 -4.25 31.16 16.84
N SER A 458 -5.35 30.52 16.42
CA SER A 458 -5.71 30.47 14.99
C SER A 458 -5.99 31.85 14.39
N SER A 459 -6.60 32.76 15.16
CA SER A 459 -6.85 34.15 14.74
C SER A 459 -5.63 35.07 14.84
N GLY A 460 -4.50 34.60 15.40
CA GLY A 460 -3.28 35.40 15.60
C GLY A 460 -3.35 36.38 16.78
N LEU A 461 -4.34 36.24 17.67
CA LEU A 461 -4.47 37.04 18.90
C LEU A 461 -3.56 36.53 20.04
N LYS A 462 -3.11 35.28 19.99
CA LYS A 462 -2.21 34.63 20.96
C LYS A 462 -1.07 33.90 20.22
N SER A 463 0.11 33.79 20.82
CA SER A 463 1.26 33.04 20.28
C SER A 463 1.10 31.53 20.49
N PHE A 464 1.84 30.73 19.71
CA PHE A 464 1.91 29.26 19.88
C PHE A 464 2.51 28.84 21.24
N GLU A 465 3.13 29.76 21.99
CA GLU A 465 3.65 29.51 23.35
C GLU A 465 2.57 29.05 24.32
N VAL A 466 1.29 29.40 24.06
CA VAL A 466 0.14 28.92 24.84
C VAL A 466 -0.02 27.41 24.79
N PHE A 467 0.37 26.76 23.69
CA PHE A 467 0.29 25.31 23.53
C PHE A 467 1.46 24.56 24.20
N GLY A 468 2.55 25.26 24.53
CA GLY A 468 3.71 24.68 25.22
C GLY A 468 4.30 23.46 24.51
N ALA A 469 4.68 22.44 25.28
CA ALA A 469 5.24 21.18 24.76
C ALA A 469 4.19 20.23 24.15
N ASP A 470 2.89 20.48 24.37
CA ASP A 470 1.77 19.61 23.97
C ASP A 470 1.16 20.01 22.62
N LEU A 471 1.94 20.66 21.74
CA LEU A 471 1.44 21.24 20.48
C LEU A 471 0.64 20.26 19.61
N ILE A 472 1.17 19.05 19.39
CA ILE A 472 0.51 18.04 18.55
C ILE A 472 -0.85 17.66 19.12
N ASP A 473 -0.95 17.54 20.44
CA ASP A 473 -2.19 17.23 21.14
C ASP A 473 -3.19 18.40 21.07
N TRP A 474 -2.74 19.64 21.08
CA TRP A 474 -3.60 20.81 20.86
C TRP A 474 -4.20 20.86 19.46
N ILE A 475 -3.42 20.49 18.44
CA ILE A 475 -3.92 20.44 17.06
C ILE A 475 -4.85 19.24 16.88
N ASN A 476 -4.52 18.07 17.45
CA ASN A 476 -5.43 16.91 17.51
C ASN A 476 -6.77 17.28 18.17
N PHE A 477 -6.73 17.97 19.32
CA PHE A 477 -7.93 18.50 19.99
C PHE A 477 -8.74 19.43 19.07
N SER A 478 -8.07 20.29 18.30
CA SER A 478 -8.72 21.21 17.35
C SER A 478 -9.44 20.45 16.23
N VAL A 479 -8.87 19.36 15.72
CA VAL A 479 -9.50 18.48 14.71
C VAL A 479 -10.76 17.81 15.26
N PHE A 480 -10.69 17.24 16.46
CA PHE A 480 -11.85 16.60 17.08
C PHE A 480 -12.92 17.61 17.51
N LEU A 481 -12.51 18.82 17.90
CA LEU A 481 -13.40 19.96 18.15
C LEU A 481 -14.13 20.36 16.86
N ASN A 482 -13.43 20.43 15.73
CA ASN A 482 -14.04 20.68 14.41
C ASN A 482 -15.08 19.60 14.09
N ALA A 483 -14.74 18.31 14.26
CA ALA A 483 -15.67 17.22 14.01
C ALA A 483 -16.92 17.28 14.91
N TRP A 484 -16.79 17.63 16.19
CA TRP A 484 -17.93 17.81 17.10
C TRP A 484 -18.83 18.99 16.71
N ASN A 485 -18.24 20.11 16.27
CA ASN A 485 -18.97 21.31 15.86
C ASN A 485 -19.87 21.12 14.65
N LEU A 486 -19.64 20.07 13.84
CA LEU A 486 -20.48 19.76 12.68
C LEU A 486 -21.93 19.45 13.06
N SER A 487 -22.22 18.94 14.26
CA SER A 487 -23.57 18.49 14.65
C SER A 487 -24.20 19.27 15.81
N SER A 488 -23.41 19.94 16.66
CA SER A 488 -23.91 20.42 17.95
C SER A 488 -24.65 21.77 17.90
N HIS A 489 -24.40 22.63 16.91
CA HIS A 489 -24.89 24.03 16.84
C HIS A 489 -24.69 24.90 18.13
N GLU A 490 -24.12 24.35 19.21
CA GLU A 490 -23.95 25.00 20.53
C GLU A 490 -22.98 26.18 20.47
N ILE A 491 -21.96 26.11 19.62
CA ILE A 491 -20.98 27.21 19.43
C ILE A 491 -21.58 28.37 18.59
N GLY A 492 -22.61 28.11 17.77
CA GLY A 492 -23.24 29.09 16.89
C GLY A 492 -24.24 30.03 17.57
N GLN A 493 -24.75 29.69 18.76
CA GLN A 493 -25.78 30.51 19.43
C GLN A 493 -25.24 31.81 20.04
N ALA A 494 -23.91 32.00 20.11
CA ALA A 494 -23.32 33.23 20.62
C ALA A 494 -23.20 34.34 19.56
N ASN A 495 -23.15 34.05 18.24
CA ASN A 495 -22.98 35.06 17.17
C ASN A 495 -23.32 34.54 15.75
N GLY A 496 -24.58 34.18 15.47
CA GLY A 496 -25.12 33.98 14.11
C GLY A 496 -24.42 32.96 13.19
N ASP A 497 -24.78 32.95 11.90
CA ASP A 497 -24.30 32.04 10.81
C ASP A 497 -22.76 31.97 10.63
N ALA A 498 -21.99 32.73 11.40
CA ALA A 498 -20.54 32.76 11.39
C ALA A 498 -19.86 31.60 12.17
N GLY A 499 -20.62 30.79 12.92
CA GLY A 499 -20.07 29.74 13.80
C GLY A 499 -19.48 28.52 13.08
N LEU A 500 -20.15 28.00 12.04
CA LEU A 500 -19.66 26.85 11.26
C LEU A 500 -18.44 27.20 10.39
N SER A 501 -18.42 28.41 9.84
CA SER A 501 -17.30 28.95 9.05
C SER A 501 -16.01 29.06 9.89
N ARG A 502 -16.12 29.33 11.20
CA ARG A 502 -14.96 29.61 12.06
C ARG A 502 -14.15 28.37 12.46
N ALA A 503 -14.75 27.18 12.49
CA ALA A 503 -14.09 25.95 12.96
C ALA A 503 -13.22 25.28 11.88
N TRP A 504 -13.69 25.18 10.64
CA TRP A 504 -12.91 24.68 9.51
C TRP A 504 -11.66 25.53 9.27
N HIS A 505 -11.85 26.85 9.16
CA HIS A 505 -10.74 27.80 9.02
C HIS A 505 -9.77 27.80 10.21
N CYS A 506 -10.20 27.34 11.40
CA CYS A 506 -9.34 27.27 12.57
C CYS A 506 -8.28 26.17 12.44
N VAL A 507 -8.67 24.95 12.04
CA VAL A 507 -7.73 23.82 11.87
C VAL A 507 -6.76 24.10 10.73
N ASP A 508 -7.30 24.56 9.60
CA ASP A 508 -6.51 24.88 8.41
C ASP A 508 -5.49 25.99 8.68
N SER A 509 -5.91 27.08 9.35
CA SER A 509 -5.00 28.18 9.70
C SER A 509 -3.93 27.77 10.72
N LEU A 510 -4.23 26.86 11.64
CA LEU A 510 -3.24 26.37 12.61
C LEU A 510 -2.18 25.51 11.92
N LEU A 511 -2.60 24.61 11.03
CA LEU A 511 -1.69 23.76 10.25
C LEU A 511 -0.82 24.59 9.31
N GLU A 512 -1.41 25.50 8.52
CA GLU A 512 -0.69 26.35 7.58
C GLU A 512 0.36 27.23 8.29
N LYS A 513 -0.05 28.04 9.28
CA LYS A 513 0.86 28.95 9.99
C LYS A 513 2.05 28.23 10.61
N TYR A 514 1.81 27.09 11.26
CA TYR A 514 2.86 26.38 11.97
C TYR A 514 3.81 25.67 11.01
N VAL A 515 3.28 25.05 9.95
CA VAL A 515 4.10 24.40 8.93
C VAL A 515 4.98 25.43 8.21
N SER A 516 4.43 26.56 7.77
CA SER A 516 5.21 27.59 7.08
C SER A 516 6.25 28.24 8.01
N GLU A 517 5.91 28.50 9.29
CA GLU A 517 6.87 28.98 10.29
C GLU A 517 8.05 28.01 10.42
N LYS A 518 7.78 26.70 10.51
CA LYS A 518 8.82 25.69 10.67
C LYS A 518 9.66 25.47 9.42
N VAL A 519 9.04 25.33 8.26
CA VAL A 519 9.75 25.20 6.97
C VAL A 519 10.66 26.41 6.71
N SER A 520 10.21 27.62 7.05
CA SER A 520 11.02 28.84 6.88
C SER A 520 12.21 28.96 7.83
N SER A 521 12.14 28.30 9.00
CA SER A 521 13.18 28.34 10.03
C SER A 521 14.28 27.28 9.87
N MET A 522 14.04 26.25 9.03
CA MET A 522 14.97 25.12 8.88
C MET A 522 16.08 25.41 7.87
N GLU A 523 17.33 25.38 8.33
CA GLU A 523 18.54 25.39 7.48
C GLU A 523 18.75 24.03 6.77
N THR A 524 19.89 23.89 6.07
CA THR A 524 20.26 22.69 5.30
C THR A 524 20.35 21.44 6.19
N LEU A 525 19.61 20.37 5.85
CA LEU A 525 19.45 19.15 6.68
C LEU A 525 20.76 18.44 7.06
N ILE A 526 21.86 18.71 6.37
CA ILE A 526 23.12 17.97 6.50
C ILE A 526 23.90 18.43 7.74
N SER A 527 24.01 19.73 7.97
CA SER A 527 24.83 20.37 9.01
C SER A 527 24.05 20.75 10.28
N SER A 528 22.72 20.67 10.27
CA SER A 528 21.89 20.98 11.43
C SER A 528 21.38 19.73 12.17
N PRO A 529 21.18 19.81 13.50
CA PRO A 529 20.46 18.79 14.26
C PRO A 529 19.01 18.62 13.79
N TRP A 530 18.49 17.40 13.79
CA TRP A 530 17.16 17.03 13.27
C TRP A 530 16.05 17.25 14.31
N VAL A 531 15.97 18.46 14.85
CA VAL A 531 15.13 18.75 16.02
C VAL A 531 13.68 19.05 15.63
N ASP A 532 13.46 19.84 14.58
CA ASP A 532 12.12 20.32 14.21
C ASP A 532 11.41 19.41 13.19
N VAL A 533 12.13 18.51 12.51
CA VAL A 533 11.55 17.60 11.50
C VAL A 533 10.65 16.52 12.10
N PRO A 534 10.96 15.87 13.24
CA PRO A 534 10.03 14.94 13.89
C PRO A 534 8.68 15.57 14.22
N LEU A 535 8.68 16.88 14.52
CA LEU A 535 7.46 17.63 14.76
C LEU A 535 6.64 17.81 13.47
N LEU A 536 7.28 18.12 12.34
CA LEU A 536 6.61 18.12 11.03
C LEU A 536 6.05 16.74 10.67
N VAL A 537 6.80 15.66 10.95
CA VAL A 537 6.32 14.28 10.75
C VAL A 537 5.07 14.03 11.59
N GLN A 538 5.08 14.37 12.88
CA GLN A 538 3.93 14.18 13.76
C GLN A 538 2.72 15.00 13.34
N LEU A 539 2.90 16.25 12.90
CA LEU A 539 1.81 17.11 12.42
C LEU A 539 1.09 16.50 11.21
N VAL A 540 1.86 15.94 10.28
CA VAL A 540 1.31 15.32 9.08
C VAL A 540 0.65 13.98 9.41
N THR A 541 1.30 13.17 10.24
CA THR A 541 0.90 11.78 10.48
C THR A 541 -0.19 11.62 11.53
N GLU A 542 -0.46 12.63 12.36
CA GLU A 542 -1.56 12.64 13.31
C GLU A 542 -2.64 13.66 12.92
N PRO A 543 -2.57 14.96 13.27
CA PRO A 543 -3.72 15.84 13.13
C PRO A 543 -4.16 16.04 11.69
N LEU A 544 -3.22 16.13 10.74
CA LEU A 544 -3.57 16.27 9.33
C LEU A 544 -4.26 14.99 8.79
N ALA A 545 -3.76 13.81 9.15
CA ALA A 545 -4.37 12.54 8.81
C ALA A 545 -5.79 12.40 9.40
N TRP A 546 -5.99 12.76 10.67
CA TRP A 546 -7.31 12.73 11.31
C TRP A 546 -8.28 13.73 10.67
N HIS A 547 -7.80 14.93 10.33
CA HIS A 547 -8.61 15.96 9.65
C HIS A 547 -8.98 15.53 8.23
N ALA A 548 -8.06 14.87 7.50
CA ALA A 548 -8.32 14.28 6.21
C ALA A 548 -9.42 13.20 6.28
N LEU A 549 -9.44 12.36 7.31
CA LEU A 549 -10.52 11.37 7.52
C LEU A 549 -11.88 12.03 7.82
N VAL A 550 -11.90 13.13 8.58
CA VAL A 550 -13.13 13.91 8.82
C VAL A 550 -13.64 14.48 7.50
N ILE A 551 -12.77 15.04 6.66
CA ILE A 551 -13.11 15.52 5.31
C ILE A 551 -13.64 14.39 4.43
N GLN A 552 -12.95 13.25 4.39
CA GLN A 552 -13.38 12.06 3.63
C GLN A 552 -14.78 11.58 4.08
N SER A 553 -15.09 11.64 5.38
CA SER A 553 -16.42 11.29 5.88
C SER A 553 -17.50 12.29 5.46
N CYS A 554 -17.19 13.60 5.50
CA CYS A 554 -18.08 14.65 5.03
C CYS A 554 -18.35 14.57 3.51
N THR A 555 -17.32 14.31 2.70
CA THR A 555 -17.49 14.13 1.25
C THR A 555 -18.33 12.89 0.94
N ARG A 556 -18.05 11.75 1.59
CA ARG A 556 -18.81 10.50 1.46
C ARG A 556 -20.30 10.69 1.81
N SER A 557 -20.62 11.47 2.84
CA SER A 557 -22.00 11.71 3.27
C SER A 557 -22.77 12.76 2.46
N SER A 558 -22.09 13.61 1.68
CA SER A 558 -22.72 14.58 0.76
C SER A 558 -23.32 13.96 -0.52
N HIS A 559 -23.06 12.67 -0.77
CA HIS A 559 -23.57 11.95 -1.94
C HIS A 559 -24.96 11.33 -1.66
N PRO A 560 -25.96 11.49 -2.55
CA PRO A 560 -27.29 10.92 -2.35
C PRO A 560 -27.26 9.38 -2.40
N SER A 561 -27.48 8.75 -1.25
CA SER A 561 -27.74 7.30 -1.16
C SER A 561 -28.94 6.91 -2.03
N GLY A 562 -28.73 6.02 -2.99
CA GLY A 562 -29.71 5.56 -3.98
C GLY A 562 -30.92 4.79 -3.41
N LYS A 563 -31.80 5.46 -2.67
CA LYS A 563 -33.17 5.00 -2.40
C LYS A 563 -34.15 6.18 -2.45
N LYS A 564 -35.00 6.16 -3.50
CA LYS A 564 -36.16 7.03 -3.82
C LYS A 564 -35.85 8.27 -4.68
N LYS A 565 -36.08 8.12 -5.99
CA LYS A 565 -36.51 9.24 -6.85
C LYS A 565 -37.87 9.76 -6.38
N LYS A 566 -37.94 11.03 -5.96
CA LYS A 566 -39.15 11.87 -6.13
C LYS A 566 -38.74 13.31 -6.46
N LYS A 567 -39.37 13.85 -7.51
CA LYS A 567 -39.30 15.25 -7.98
C LYS A 567 -39.60 16.24 -6.85
N THR A 568 -38.76 17.26 -6.66
CA THR A 568 -39.08 18.72 -6.65
C THR A 568 -37.97 19.54 -5.97
N GLY A 569 -37.69 20.74 -6.50
CA GLY A 569 -37.04 21.86 -5.78
C GLY A 569 -35.51 21.91 -5.80
N VAL A 570 -34.96 22.95 -6.43
CA VAL A 570 -33.58 23.43 -6.21
C VAL A 570 -33.54 24.02 -4.80
N LEU A 571 -32.65 23.52 -3.95
CA LEU A 571 -32.35 24.05 -2.61
C LEU A 571 -30.83 24.22 -2.50
N ASP A 572 -30.40 25.44 -2.15
CA ASP A 572 -29.00 25.84 -2.01
C ASP A 572 -28.25 25.02 -0.95
N HIS A 573 -27.08 24.48 -1.33
CA HIS A 573 -26.19 23.72 -0.46
C HIS A 573 -25.09 24.64 0.13
N SER A 574 -25.25 25.13 1.36
CA SER A 574 -24.35 26.12 1.99
C SER A 574 -23.06 25.58 2.62
N SER A 575 -22.88 24.25 2.79
CA SER A 575 -21.70 23.65 3.44
C SER A 575 -20.60 23.16 2.47
N LEU A 576 -20.92 22.98 1.18
CA LEU A 576 -19.97 22.56 0.14
C LEU A 576 -18.82 23.53 -0.17
N PRO A 577 -18.98 24.87 -0.08
CA PRO A 577 -17.89 25.81 -0.36
C PRO A 577 -16.73 25.67 0.63
N HIS A 578 -17.03 25.57 1.93
CA HIS A 578 -16.01 25.55 2.99
C HIS A 578 -15.15 24.28 3.00
N MET A 579 -15.73 23.13 2.65
CA MET A 579 -14.96 21.88 2.51
C MET A 579 -13.95 21.95 1.37
N ARG A 580 -14.32 22.61 0.26
CA ARG A 580 -13.41 22.81 -0.88
C ARG A 580 -12.24 23.72 -0.51
N ASP A 581 -12.51 24.79 0.23
CA ASP A 581 -11.48 25.71 0.71
C ASP A 581 -10.51 25.01 1.68
N SER A 582 -11.03 24.18 2.59
CA SER A 582 -10.22 23.39 3.52
C SER A 582 -9.34 22.35 2.81
N VAL A 583 -9.88 21.64 1.81
CA VAL A 583 -9.11 20.71 0.99
C VAL A 583 -7.99 21.43 0.22
N GLN A 584 -8.27 22.61 -0.35
CA GLN A 584 -7.25 23.39 -1.04
C GLN A 584 -6.15 23.89 -0.08
N SER A 585 -6.54 24.34 1.11
CA SER A 585 -5.58 24.77 2.17
C SER A 585 -4.64 23.63 2.57
N LEU A 586 -5.17 22.42 2.72
CA LEU A 586 -4.39 21.23 3.03
C LEU A 586 -3.45 20.84 1.90
N CYS A 587 -3.92 20.85 0.64
CA CYS A 587 -3.08 20.58 -0.52
C CYS A 587 -1.90 21.56 -0.61
N ASN A 588 -2.14 22.86 -0.40
CA ASN A 588 -1.10 23.88 -0.40
C ASN A 588 -0.06 23.65 0.70
N THR A 589 -0.53 23.33 1.92
CA THR A 589 0.34 23.06 3.08
C THR A 589 1.22 21.82 2.83
N LEU A 590 0.65 20.75 2.26
CA LEU A 590 1.40 19.54 1.91
C LEU A 590 2.42 19.80 0.79
N GLU A 591 2.05 20.59 -0.22
CA GLU A 591 2.93 20.93 -1.34
C GLU A 591 4.14 21.76 -0.89
N GLU A 592 3.96 22.67 0.08
CA GLU A 592 5.05 23.44 0.70
C GLU A 592 6.11 22.52 1.34
N VAL A 593 5.68 21.56 2.17
CA VAL A 593 6.58 20.60 2.82
C VAL A 593 7.26 19.69 1.80
N MET A 594 6.50 19.18 0.82
CA MET A 594 7.04 18.31 -0.23
C MET A 594 8.06 19.04 -1.12
N LYS A 595 7.84 20.33 -1.41
CA LYS A 595 8.78 21.16 -2.17
C LYS A 595 10.09 21.30 -1.40
N TRP A 596 10.02 21.68 -0.12
CA TRP A 596 11.20 21.78 0.73
C TRP A 596 11.95 20.45 0.82
N LEU A 597 11.27 19.31 1.02
CA LEU A 597 11.92 17.99 1.06
C LEU A 597 12.62 17.63 -0.26
N ARG A 598 11.99 17.90 -1.42
CA ARG A 598 12.60 17.63 -2.74
C ARG A 598 13.85 18.47 -2.97
N GLU A 599 13.86 19.73 -2.54
CA GLU A 599 15.04 20.60 -2.62
C GLU A 599 16.22 20.07 -1.81
N GLN A 600 15.94 19.31 -0.74
CA GLN A 600 16.97 18.73 0.11
C GLN A 600 17.45 17.36 -0.41
N ILE A 601 16.54 16.52 -0.91
CA ILE A 601 16.86 15.19 -1.48
C ILE A 601 17.67 15.32 -2.77
N ASN A 602 17.36 16.31 -3.62
CA ASN A 602 17.99 16.47 -4.93
C ASN A 602 19.36 17.16 -4.88
N ARG A 603 19.91 17.43 -3.69
CA ARG A 603 21.26 17.98 -3.57
C ARG A 603 22.30 16.95 -4.02
N PRO A 604 23.32 17.34 -4.80
CA PRO A 604 24.41 16.45 -5.19
C PRO A 604 25.10 15.84 -3.96
N GLU A 605 25.38 14.53 -4.01
CA GLU A 605 26.08 13.82 -2.94
C GLU A 605 27.48 14.40 -2.72
N ASP A 606 28.18 14.75 -3.80
CA ASP A 606 29.53 15.34 -3.74
C ASP A 606 29.54 16.71 -3.04
N GLU A 607 28.56 17.58 -3.32
CA GLU A 607 28.44 18.89 -2.66
C GLU A 607 28.14 18.74 -1.15
N SER A 608 27.33 17.74 -0.80
CA SER A 608 26.99 17.40 0.59
C SER A 608 28.19 16.83 1.35
N LEU A 609 28.99 16.01 0.66
CA LEU A 609 30.22 15.42 1.17
C LEU A 609 31.28 16.49 1.43
N ASP A 610 31.51 17.38 0.46
CA ASP A 610 32.44 18.50 0.58
C ASP A 610 32.03 19.44 1.72
N THR A 611 30.73 19.73 1.86
CA THR A 611 30.20 20.55 2.96
C THR A 611 30.50 19.93 4.32
N LEU A 612 30.26 18.62 4.51
CA LEU A 612 30.56 17.93 5.77
C LEU A 612 32.06 17.89 6.07
N LEU A 613 32.89 17.53 5.08
CA LEU A 613 34.33 17.42 5.28
C LEU A 613 34.97 18.78 5.51
N SER A 614 34.44 19.86 4.91
CA SER A 614 34.92 21.23 5.15
C SER A 614 34.75 21.67 6.62
N THR A 615 33.79 21.10 7.36
CA THR A 615 33.64 21.40 8.81
C THR A 615 34.80 20.88 9.67
N LEU A 616 35.64 20.01 9.11
CA LEU A 616 36.84 19.45 9.74
C LEU A 616 38.14 20.05 9.18
N GLN A 617 38.06 20.84 8.10
CA GLN A 617 39.23 21.44 7.44
C GLN A 617 39.42 22.87 7.93
N ASN A 618 40.31 23.05 8.89
CA ASN A 618 40.71 24.37 9.36
C ASN A 618 42.18 24.61 9.00
N GLU A 619 42.44 24.97 7.74
CA GLU A 619 43.80 25.26 7.27
C GLU A 619 44.36 26.52 7.98
N GLY A 620 45.12 26.33 9.06
CA GLY A 620 46.01 27.35 9.63
C GLY A 620 45.78 27.78 11.09
N GLN A 621 44.84 27.18 11.83
CA GLN A 621 44.69 27.44 13.29
C GLN A 621 44.95 26.16 14.11
N ASN A 622 45.87 26.24 15.08
CA ASN A 622 46.18 25.16 16.03
C ASN A 622 45.09 24.96 17.12
N GLU A 623 43.88 25.49 16.92
CA GLU A 623 42.73 25.42 17.85
C GLU A 623 41.44 25.25 17.02
N GLY A 624 40.50 24.41 17.46
CA GLY A 624 39.21 24.18 16.76
C GLY A 624 38.95 22.73 16.30
N PRO A 625 37.76 22.45 15.74
CA PRO A 625 37.38 21.11 15.28
C PRO A 625 38.28 20.61 14.13
N GLY A 626 38.49 19.29 14.08
CA GLY A 626 39.32 18.59 13.09
C GLY A 626 40.65 18.07 13.64
N GLN A 627 41.03 18.43 14.87
CA GLN A 627 42.29 18.01 15.46
C GLN A 627 42.32 16.54 15.88
N VAL A 628 41.21 16.03 16.44
CA VAL A 628 41.10 14.62 16.80
C VAL A 628 41.12 13.78 15.53
N PHE A 629 40.42 14.25 14.49
CA PHE A 629 40.47 13.67 13.16
C PHE A 629 41.92 13.56 12.63
N HIS A 630 42.70 14.63 12.73
CA HIS A 630 44.08 14.64 12.22
C HIS A 630 45.03 13.71 12.99
N ILE A 631 44.81 13.51 14.31
CA ILE A 631 45.54 12.50 15.10
C ILE A 631 45.28 11.09 14.55
N LEU A 632 44.01 10.75 14.27
CA LEU A 632 43.64 9.44 13.74
C LEU A 632 44.24 9.21 12.35
N GLU A 633 44.16 10.20 11.46
CA GLU A 633 44.73 10.13 10.12
C GLU A 633 46.26 9.97 10.15
N THR A 634 46.94 10.77 10.98
CA THR A 634 48.40 10.68 11.18
C THR A 634 48.79 9.31 11.72
N TYR A 635 48.06 8.77 12.69
CA TYR A 635 48.30 7.44 13.23
C TYR A 635 48.15 6.34 12.17
N ILE A 636 47.06 6.35 11.39
CA ILE A 636 46.83 5.37 10.31
C ILE A 636 47.97 5.39 9.29
N SER A 637 48.49 6.58 8.96
CA SER A 637 49.59 6.73 7.99
C SER A 637 50.97 6.30 8.51
N SER A 638 51.16 6.29 9.83
CA SER A 638 52.48 6.11 10.48
C SER A 638 52.67 4.77 11.20
N VAL A 639 51.59 4.01 11.44
CA VAL A 639 51.62 2.77 12.22
C VAL A 639 52.34 1.63 11.47
N ASP A 640 53.20 0.90 12.18
CA ASP A 640 53.82 -0.33 11.68
C ASP A 640 52.85 -1.52 11.83
N ASP A 641 52.55 -2.18 10.70
CA ASP A 641 51.67 -3.36 10.65
C ASP A 641 52.09 -4.46 11.63
N THR A 642 53.40 -4.59 11.90
CA THR A 642 53.94 -5.61 12.79
C THR A 642 53.72 -5.30 14.27
N GLU A 643 53.57 -4.04 14.66
CA GLU A 643 53.38 -3.61 16.06
C GLU A 643 51.95 -3.78 16.54
N VAL A 644 50.95 -3.56 15.69
CA VAL A 644 49.51 -3.69 16.03
C VAL A 644 48.90 -5.04 15.63
N GLY A 645 49.58 -5.81 14.77
CA GLY A 645 49.14 -7.12 14.29
C GLY A 645 48.13 -7.06 13.14
N ASP A 646 48.10 -8.14 12.34
CA ASP A 646 47.37 -8.21 11.06
C ASP A 646 45.86 -7.92 11.16
N ARG A 647 45.23 -8.21 12.31
CA ARG A 647 43.80 -7.94 12.53
C ARG A 647 43.54 -6.44 12.62
N ILE A 648 44.26 -5.76 13.50
CA ILE A 648 44.09 -4.33 13.76
C ILE A 648 44.57 -3.53 12.54
N SER A 649 45.71 -3.90 11.95
CA SER A 649 46.21 -3.26 10.71
C SER A 649 45.18 -3.28 9.58
N ARG A 650 44.55 -4.43 9.30
CA ARG A 650 43.50 -4.52 8.27
C ARG A 650 42.28 -3.66 8.58
N ALA A 651 41.88 -3.59 9.85
CA ALA A 651 40.78 -2.74 10.27
C ALA A 651 41.11 -1.25 10.05
N LEU A 652 42.30 -0.80 10.48
CA LEU A 652 42.76 0.59 10.29
C LEU A 652 42.79 0.99 8.81
N LYS A 653 43.28 0.12 7.93
CA LYS A 653 43.32 0.36 6.47
C LYS A 653 41.94 0.40 5.81
N SER A 654 40.91 -0.20 6.44
CA SER A 654 39.54 -0.21 5.91
C SER A 654 38.69 0.99 6.35
N TRP A 655 39.14 1.73 7.36
CA TRP A 655 38.41 2.91 7.83
C TRP A 655 38.71 4.11 6.92
N SER A 656 37.66 4.77 6.42
CA SER A 656 37.82 6.02 5.67
C SER A 656 36.79 7.08 6.13
N PRO A 657 37.21 8.34 6.33
CA PRO A 657 36.32 9.45 6.70
C PRO A 657 35.22 9.74 5.66
N PRO A 658 35.50 9.72 4.34
CA PRO A 658 34.46 9.89 3.33
C PRO A 658 33.39 8.80 3.39
N ASP A 659 33.72 7.57 3.77
CA ASP A 659 32.71 6.52 3.92
C ASP A 659 31.79 6.78 5.13
N VAL A 660 32.32 7.31 6.24
CA VAL A 660 31.51 7.71 7.40
C VAL A 660 30.58 8.88 7.02
N ALA A 661 31.09 9.86 6.29
CA ALA A 661 30.30 10.98 5.77
C ALA A 661 29.20 10.51 4.80
N ARG A 662 29.52 9.64 3.84
CA ARG A 662 28.54 9.08 2.88
C ARG A 662 27.47 8.25 3.58
N LYS A 663 27.82 7.46 4.61
CA LYS A 663 26.84 6.75 5.45
C LYS A 663 25.84 7.73 6.05
N LEU A 664 26.32 8.80 6.68
CA LEU A 664 25.47 9.81 7.32
C LEU A 664 24.54 10.50 6.30
N ILE A 665 25.06 10.91 5.14
CA ILE A 665 24.28 11.53 4.06
C ILE A 665 23.16 10.58 3.59
N THR A 666 23.52 9.32 3.34
CA THR A 666 22.58 8.28 2.87
C THR A 666 21.46 8.06 3.89
N GLY A 667 21.79 7.96 5.18
CA GLY A 667 20.81 7.78 6.25
C GLY A 667 19.78 8.90 6.29
N LYS A 668 20.24 10.17 6.26
CA LYS A 668 19.35 11.35 6.25
C LYS A 668 18.48 11.44 4.99
N SER A 669 19.07 11.15 3.82
CA SER A 669 18.35 11.19 2.53
C SER A 669 17.24 10.15 2.46
N MET A 670 17.45 8.96 3.03
CA MET A 670 16.44 7.90 3.08
C MET A 670 15.20 8.33 3.88
N GLU A 671 15.39 8.95 5.05
CA GLU A 671 14.28 9.45 5.87
C GLU A 671 13.49 10.57 5.19
N ALA A 672 14.20 11.54 4.59
CA ALA A 672 13.56 12.60 3.82
C ALA A 672 12.75 12.04 2.64
N SER A 673 13.28 11.00 1.97
CA SER A 673 12.61 10.32 0.85
C SER A 673 11.37 9.56 1.29
N THR A 674 11.42 8.84 2.42
CA THR A 674 10.26 8.16 3.00
C THR A 674 9.17 9.16 3.39
N LEU A 675 9.53 10.28 4.00
CA LEU A 675 8.59 11.34 4.36
C LEU A 675 7.94 11.98 3.12
N ASN A 676 8.72 12.26 2.07
CA ASN A 676 8.21 12.82 0.81
C ASN A 676 7.24 11.85 0.09
N LEU A 677 7.50 10.54 0.17
CA LEU A 677 6.59 9.52 -0.38
C LEU A 677 5.25 9.48 0.38
N LEU A 678 5.29 9.52 1.72
CA LEU A 678 4.10 9.56 2.58
C LEU A 678 3.25 10.81 2.32
N LEU A 679 3.90 11.98 2.20
CA LEU A 679 3.24 13.24 1.87
C LEU A 679 2.61 13.21 0.47
N GLY A 680 3.29 12.60 -0.51
CA GLY A 680 2.75 12.45 -1.86
C GLY A 680 1.50 11.57 -1.92
N LEU A 681 1.42 10.53 -1.10
CA LEU A 681 0.22 9.70 -0.94
C LEU A 681 -0.94 10.52 -0.35
N LEU A 682 -0.71 11.25 0.74
CA LEU A 682 -1.75 12.11 1.34
C LEU A 682 -2.22 13.22 0.38
N ALA A 683 -1.30 13.90 -0.30
CA ALA A 683 -1.63 15.00 -1.23
C ALA A 683 -2.39 14.52 -2.47
N PHE A 684 -2.04 13.34 -2.99
CA PHE A 684 -2.76 12.72 -4.11
C PHE A 684 -4.22 12.40 -3.75
N LEU A 685 -4.49 12.02 -2.49
CA LEU A 685 -5.82 11.64 -2.03
C LEU A 685 -6.69 12.82 -1.58
N THR A 686 -6.11 13.88 -1.01
CA THR A 686 -6.82 15.16 -0.81
C THR A 686 -7.18 15.81 -2.16
N PHE A 687 -6.32 15.65 -3.17
CA PHE A 687 -6.63 16.03 -4.55
C PHE A 687 -7.74 15.15 -5.16
N LEU A 688 -7.74 13.83 -4.91
CA LEU A 688 -8.85 12.95 -5.33
C LEU A 688 -10.17 13.26 -4.62
N ALA A 689 -10.14 13.73 -3.37
CA ALA A 689 -11.33 14.26 -2.70
C ALA A 689 -11.89 15.53 -3.39
N SER A 690 -11.08 16.24 -4.17
CA SER A 690 -11.51 17.36 -5.02
C SER A 690 -12.02 16.93 -6.42
N PHE A 691 -11.74 15.68 -6.82
CA PHE A 691 -12.04 15.14 -8.16
C PHE A 691 -12.87 13.86 -8.19
N SER A 692 -13.48 13.44 -7.08
CA SER A 692 -14.37 12.28 -7.08
C SER A 692 -15.78 12.66 -7.57
N ALA A 693 -15.94 12.59 -8.89
CA ALA A 693 -17.20 12.21 -9.52
C ALA A 693 -17.03 10.83 -10.17
N ALA A 694 -16.50 9.87 -9.41
CA ALA A 694 -16.61 8.44 -9.68
C ALA A 694 -17.70 7.91 -8.74
N GLU A 695 -18.81 7.46 -9.31
CA GLU A 695 -19.91 6.90 -8.51
C GLU A 695 -19.59 5.44 -8.18
N ASP A 696 -19.85 5.02 -6.94
CA ASP A 696 -19.72 3.62 -6.54
C ASP A 696 -21.02 2.87 -6.86
N HIS A 697 -20.96 2.01 -7.87
CA HIS A 697 -22.10 1.21 -8.33
C HIS A 697 -22.11 -0.15 -7.66
N PHE A 698 -23.09 -0.39 -6.78
CA PHE A 698 -23.35 -1.73 -6.23
C PHE A 698 -24.55 -2.41 -6.91
N HIS A 699 -24.34 -3.61 -7.42
CA HIS A 699 -25.38 -4.43 -8.04
C HIS A 699 -25.44 -5.83 -7.44
N GLU A 700 -26.65 -6.38 -7.32
CA GLU A 700 -26.89 -7.76 -6.91
C GLU A 700 -27.42 -8.58 -8.10
N PHE A 701 -26.72 -9.67 -8.43
CA PHE A 701 -27.06 -10.62 -9.47
C PHE A 701 -27.43 -11.96 -8.84
N ILE A 702 -28.72 -12.28 -8.82
CA ILE A 702 -29.23 -13.57 -8.37
C ILE A 702 -29.39 -14.46 -9.60
N VAL A 703 -28.51 -15.45 -9.74
CA VAL A 703 -28.59 -16.44 -10.81
C VAL A 703 -29.57 -17.53 -10.39
N GLU A 704 -30.69 -17.65 -11.08
CA GLU A 704 -31.76 -18.59 -10.71
C GLU A 704 -32.52 -19.14 -11.91
N ALA A 705 -33.19 -20.26 -11.71
CA ALA A 705 -34.03 -20.87 -12.71
C ALA A 705 -35.43 -20.22 -12.74
N LYS A 706 -35.87 -19.73 -13.90
CA LYS A 706 -37.23 -19.18 -14.12
C LYS A 706 -37.89 -19.78 -15.36
N PRO A 707 -39.24 -19.86 -15.38
CA PRO A 707 -39.98 -20.23 -16.57
C PRO A 707 -39.88 -19.13 -17.64
N VAL A 708 -39.37 -19.48 -18.82
CA VAL A 708 -39.31 -18.60 -20.00
C VAL A 708 -40.07 -19.28 -21.14
N ARG A 709 -40.98 -18.55 -21.77
CA ARG A 709 -41.80 -19.07 -22.88
C ARG A 709 -41.32 -18.53 -24.22
N ARG A 710 -40.95 -19.42 -25.14
CA ARG A 710 -40.59 -19.10 -26.53
C ARG A 710 -41.11 -20.18 -27.47
N LEU A 711 -41.39 -19.83 -28.73
CA LEU A 711 -41.79 -20.80 -29.77
C LEU A 711 -42.94 -21.74 -29.34
N CYS A 712 -43.90 -21.21 -28.58
CA CYS A 712 -45.06 -21.90 -27.99
C CYS A 712 -44.77 -22.81 -26.79
N ARG A 713 -43.53 -22.90 -26.30
CA ARG A 713 -43.10 -23.81 -25.22
C ARG A 713 -42.53 -23.02 -24.04
N THR A 714 -42.86 -23.46 -22.83
CA THR A 714 -42.29 -22.90 -21.60
C THR A 714 -41.20 -23.82 -21.10
N HIS A 715 -40.00 -23.27 -20.91
CA HIS A 715 -38.83 -23.99 -20.42
C HIS A 715 -38.34 -23.38 -19.12
N THR A 716 -37.75 -24.19 -18.26
CA THR A 716 -37.09 -23.69 -17.04
C THR A 716 -35.65 -23.32 -17.39
N THR A 717 -35.40 -22.02 -17.48
CA THR A 717 -34.16 -21.43 -18.00
C THR A 717 -33.39 -20.72 -16.88
N ILE A 718 -32.06 -20.72 -16.95
CA ILE A 718 -31.23 -19.97 -15.99
C ILE A 718 -31.21 -18.50 -16.40
N THR A 719 -31.50 -17.62 -15.45
CA THR A 719 -31.68 -16.19 -15.63
C THR A 719 -30.95 -15.42 -14.54
N VAL A 720 -30.79 -14.11 -14.72
CA VAL A 720 -30.27 -13.21 -13.68
C VAL A 720 -31.40 -12.32 -13.22
N ASN A 721 -31.68 -12.29 -11.92
CA ASN A 721 -32.78 -11.54 -11.32
C ASN A 721 -34.14 -11.84 -11.97
N GLY A 722 -34.30 -13.07 -12.46
CA GLY A 722 -35.48 -13.53 -13.19
C GLY A 722 -35.69 -12.93 -14.58
N GLN A 723 -34.69 -12.26 -15.15
CA GLN A 723 -34.77 -11.58 -16.44
C GLN A 723 -34.02 -12.35 -17.54
N PHE A 724 -34.56 -12.33 -18.76
CA PHE A 724 -33.91 -12.83 -19.97
C PHE A 724 -34.22 -11.92 -21.18
N PRO A 725 -33.23 -11.22 -21.75
CA PRO A 725 -31.84 -11.08 -21.26
C PRO A 725 -31.76 -10.52 -19.84
N GLY A 726 -30.61 -10.66 -19.20
CA GLY A 726 -30.36 -10.12 -17.88
C GLY A 726 -30.33 -8.58 -17.84
N PRO A 727 -30.22 -7.99 -16.64
CA PRO A 727 -30.22 -6.54 -16.47
C PRO A 727 -29.08 -5.86 -17.23
N THR A 728 -29.36 -4.67 -17.75
CA THR A 728 -28.33 -3.79 -18.32
C THR A 728 -27.61 -3.07 -17.19
N LEU A 729 -26.27 -3.07 -17.21
CA LEU A 729 -25.45 -2.27 -16.32
C LEU A 729 -25.13 -0.95 -17.01
N GLU A 730 -25.37 0.15 -16.31
CA GLU A 730 -25.16 1.51 -16.80
C GLU A 730 -24.18 2.20 -15.87
N VAL A 731 -23.00 2.52 -16.40
CA VAL A 731 -21.86 3.08 -15.65
C VAL A 731 -21.17 4.14 -16.51
N ARG A 732 -20.24 4.91 -15.94
CA ARG A 732 -19.43 5.92 -16.63
C ARG A 732 -17.96 5.53 -16.60
N ASN A 733 -17.19 6.12 -17.51
CA ASN A 733 -15.74 6.07 -17.47
C ASN A 733 -15.20 6.75 -16.20
N GLY A 734 -14.58 5.97 -15.31
CA GLY A 734 -14.09 6.38 -13.99
C GLY A 734 -14.83 5.74 -12.82
N ASP A 735 -16.03 5.17 -13.03
CA ASP A 735 -16.83 4.60 -11.95
C ASP A 735 -16.21 3.30 -11.39
N SER A 736 -16.45 3.07 -10.10
CA SER A 736 -16.12 1.83 -9.42
C SER A 736 -17.36 0.96 -9.30
N VAL A 737 -17.26 -0.30 -9.69
CA VAL A 737 -18.40 -1.21 -9.82
C VAL A 737 -18.15 -2.46 -8.97
N ALA A 738 -19.12 -2.78 -8.12
CA ALA A 738 -19.17 -4.00 -7.33
C ALA A 738 -20.45 -4.77 -7.69
N VAL A 739 -20.30 -5.96 -8.29
CA VAL A 739 -21.42 -6.85 -8.61
C VAL A 739 -21.34 -8.12 -7.78
N GLN A 740 -22.23 -8.26 -6.81
CA GLN A 740 -22.38 -9.45 -5.99
C GLN A 740 -23.23 -10.48 -6.74
N VAL A 741 -22.61 -11.60 -7.13
CA VAL A 741 -23.27 -12.70 -7.83
C VAL A 741 -23.58 -13.82 -6.86
N THR A 742 -24.87 -14.04 -6.59
CA THR A 742 -25.38 -15.14 -5.77
C THR A 742 -25.88 -16.26 -6.68
N ASN A 743 -25.25 -17.43 -6.63
CA ASN A 743 -25.65 -18.57 -7.44
C ASN A 743 -26.75 -19.38 -6.75
N ARG A 744 -28.01 -19.22 -7.16
CA ARG A 744 -29.15 -20.08 -6.76
C ARG A 744 -29.53 -21.11 -7.83
N ALA A 745 -28.76 -21.21 -8.91
CA ALA A 745 -28.96 -22.21 -9.94
C ALA A 745 -28.32 -23.54 -9.54
N LYS A 746 -28.70 -24.60 -10.26
CA LYS A 746 -28.18 -25.97 -10.04
C LYS A 746 -26.80 -26.23 -10.67
N TYR A 747 -26.21 -25.23 -11.32
CA TYR A 747 -24.98 -25.35 -12.08
C TYR A 747 -23.92 -24.41 -11.53
N ASN A 748 -22.66 -24.84 -11.61
CA ASN A 748 -21.50 -23.98 -11.44
C ASN A 748 -21.53 -22.83 -12.45
N ILE A 749 -21.21 -21.62 -11.98
CA ILE A 749 -21.26 -20.43 -12.84
C ILE A 749 -20.18 -19.43 -12.50
N THR A 750 -19.73 -18.69 -13.50
CA THR A 750 -18.93 -17.48 -13.43
C THR A 750 -19.53 -16.45 -14.37
N ILE A 751 -19.25 -15.17 -14.12
CA ILE A 751 -19.70 -14.06 -14.97
C ILE A 751 -18.46 -13.34 -15.48
N HIS A 752 -18.40 -13.13 -16.79
CA HIS A 752 -17.37 -12.35 -17.46
C HIS A 752 -17.93 -11.02 -17.95
N TRP A 753 -17.12 -9.98 -17.81
CA TRP A 753 -17.42 -8.62 -18.23
C TRP A 753 -16.75 -8.35 -19.57
N HIS A 754 -17.37 -8.87 -20.63
CA HIS A 754 -16.79 -8.91 -21.97
C HIS A 754 -16.24 -7.57 -22.42
N GLY A 755 -14.94 -7.55 -22.70
CA GLY A 755 -14.23 -6.39 -23.21
C GLY A 755 -13.77 -5.39 -22.15
N LEU A 756 -14.09 -5.55 -20.87
CA LEU A 756 -13.45 -4.77 -19.81
C LEU A 756 -11.99 -5.17 -19.67
N LYS A 757 -11.12 -4.18 -19.52
CA LYS A 757 -9.67 -4.40 -19.41
C LYS A 757 -9.26 -5.06 -18.10
N GLN A 758 -10.04 -4.90 -17.02
CA GLN A 758 -9.73 -5.49 -15.71
C GLN A 758 -8.29 -5.19 -15.25
N GLN A 759 -7.89 -3.91 -15.32
CA GLN A 759 -6.50 -3.48 -15.08
C GLN A 759 -5.97 -4.02 -13.75
N ARG A 760 -4.92 -4.86 -13.84
CA ARG A 760 -4.25 -5.56 -12.73
C ARG A 760 -5.12 -6.52 -11.92
N ASN A 761 -6.37 -6.75 -12.34
CA ASN A 761 -7.36 -7.48 -11.57
C ASN A 761 -7.95 -8.66 -12.36
N PRO A 762 -7.13 -9.67 -12.72
CA PRO A 762 -7.63 -10.86 -13.39
C PRO A 762 -8.68 -11.61 -12.55
N TRP A 763 -8.69 -11.45 -11.22
CA TRP A 763 -9.63 -12.14 -10.32
C TRP A 763 -11.10 -11.79 -10.58
N ALA A 764 -11.38 -10.60 -11.13
CA ALA A 764 -12.72 -10.17 -11.49
C ALA A 764 -13.05 -10.42 -12.97
N ASP A 765 -12.19 -11.11 -13.73
CA ASP A 765 -12.41 -11.35 -15.15
C ASP A 765 -13.46 -12.44 -15.43
N GLY A 766 -13.52 -13.50 -14.63
CA GLY A 766 -14.58 -14.52 -14.73
C GLY A 766 -14.40 -15.81 -15.54
N PRO A 767 -13.47 -16.01 -16.50
CA PRO A 767 -13.41 -17.28 -17.25
C PRO A 767 -13.14 -18.51 -16.35
N GLU A 768 -14.04 -19.49 -16.41
CA GLU A 768 -14.04 -20.69 -15.56
C GLU A 768 -12.71 -21.47 -15.67
N TYR A 769 -12.06 -21.74 -14.53
CA TYR A 769 -10.73 -22.38 -14.42
C TYR A 769 -9.57 -21.63 -15.08
N VAL A 770 -9.77 -20.42 -15.58
CA VAL A 770 -8.69 -19.54 -16.04
C VAL A 770 -8.34 -18.56 -14.95
N THR A 771 -9.24 -17.65 -14.59
CA THR A 771 -8.98 -16.64 -13.56
C THR A 771 -9.56 -16.97 -12.19
N GLN A 772 -10.59 -17.80 -12.16
CA GLN A 772 -11.23 -18.25 -10.93
C GLN A 772 -11.81 -19.65 -11.06
N CYS A 773 -12.03 -20.30 -9.93
CA CYS A 773 -12.93 -21.44 -9.87
C CYS A 773 -14.40 -20.97 -9.89
N PRO A 774 -15.34 -21.84 -10.31
CA PRO A 774 -16.73 -21.44 -10.45
C PRO A 774 -17.42 -21.21 -9.11
N ILE A 775 -18.35 -20.25 -9.10
CA ILE A 775 -19.26 -20.00 -7.98
C ILE A 775 -20.20 -21.21 -7.89
N GLN A 776 -20.06 -22.00 -6.82
CA GLN A 776 -20.88 -23.19 -6.59
C GLN A 776 -22.35 -22.80 -6.31
N PRO A 777 -23.32 -23.70 -6.56
CA PRO A 777 -24.69 -23.53 -6.08
C PRO A 777 -24.73 -23.19 -4.58
N GLY A 778 -25.46 -22.13 -4.23
CA GLY A 778 -25.57 -21.58 -2.87
C GLY A 778 -24.46 -20.61 -2.47
N ALA A 779 -23.37 -20.52 -3.23
CA ALA A 779 -22.27 -19.61 -2.94
C ALA A 779 -22.48 -18.22 -3.57
N THR A 780 -21.69 -17.26 -3.08
CA THR A 780 -21.71 -15.87 -3.52
C THR A 780 -20.28 -15.41 -3.81
N TYR A 781 -20.10 -14.57 -4.82
CA TYR A 781 -18.83 -13.91 -5.11
C TYR A 781 -19.06 -12.49 -5.61
N THR A 782 -18.24 -11.54 -5.16
CA THR A 782 -18.37 -10.14 -5.56
C THR A 782 -17.26 -9.75 -6.53
N TYR A 783 -17.64 -9.45 -7.77
CA TYR A 783 -16.75 -8.89 -8.77
C TYR A 783 -16.58 -7.40 -8.49
N ARG A 784 -15.34 -6.94 -8.29
CA ARG A 784 -15.02 -5.54 -8.00
C ARG A 784 -14.06 -5.04 -9.05
N PHE A 785 -14.39 -3.97 -9.75
CA PHE A 785 -13.52 -3.40 -10.79
C PHE A 785 -13.86 -1.93 -11.03
N THR A 786 -12.89 -1.19 -11.57
CA THR A 786 -13.05 0.22 -11.95
C THR A 786 -13.05 0.33 -13.46
N ILE A 787 -13.90 1.19 -14.02
CA ILE A 787 -13.95 1.47 -15.44
C ILE A 787 -12.82 2.44 -15.81
N THR A 788 -11.88 2.00 -16.65
CA THR A 788 -10.68 2.78 -17.00
C THR A 788 -10.56 2.96 -18.51
N ASP A 789 -10.75 4.19 -19.00
CA ASP A 789 -10.51 4.59 -20.39
C ASP A 789 -11.27 3.70 -21.41
N GLN A 790 -12.56 3.50 -21.15
CA GLN A 790 -13.49 2.79 -22.04
C GLN A 790 -14.82 3.54 -22.06
N GLU A 791 -15.40 3.73 -23.25
CA GLU A 791 -16.68 4.44 -23.43
C GLU A 791 -17.43 3.81 -24.62
N GLY A 792 -18.73 3.57 -24.47
CA GLY A 792 -19.58 2.93 -25.47
C GLY A 792 -20.28 1.69 -24.95
N THR A 793 -20.51 0.71 -25.82
CA THR A 793 -21.23 -0.51 -25.48
C THR A 793 -20.29 -1.69 -25.31
N LEU A 794 -20.45 -2.38 -24.20
CA LEU A 794 -19.93 -3.72 -23.91
C LEU A 794 -21.11 -4.59 -23.46
N TRP A 795 -20.80 -5.77 -22.93
CA TRP A 795 -21.80 -6.70 -22.41
C TRP A 795 -21.17 -7.61 -21.37
N TRP A 796 -22.00 -8.30 -20.61
CA TRP A 796 -21.57 -9.31 -19.64
C TRP A 796 -22.27 -10.63 -19.96
N HIS A 797 -21.62 -11.74 -19.65
CA HIS A 797 -22.20 -13.06 -19.87
C HIS A 797 -21.62 -14.12 -18.94
N ALA A 798 -22.31 -15.25 -18.80
CA ALA A 798 -21.72 -16.39 -18.11
C ALA A 798 -20.50 -16.91 -18.88
N HIS A 799 -19.40 -17.21 -18.19
CA HIS A 799 -18.20 -17.78 -18.81
C HIS A 799 -17.92 -19.18 -18.25
N SER A 800 -19.00 -19.96 -18.13
CA SER A 800 -19.01 -21.35 -17.69
C SER A 800 -19.90 -22.16 -18.62
N ARG A 801 -19.28 -23.00 -19.45
CA ARG A 801 -20.00 -23.83 -20.44
C ARG A 801 -20.95 -22.97 -21.30
N TRP A 802 -22.02 -23.57 -21.82
CA TRP A 802 -23.00 -22.87 -22.66
C TRP A 802 -24.09 -22.12 -21.86
N LEU A 803 -23.83 -21.72 -20.61
CA LEU A 803 -24.82 -20.97 -19.82
C LEU A 803 -25.12 -19.58 -20.38
N ARG A 804 -24.17 -18.98 -21.12
CA ARG A 804 -24.38 -17.68 -21.80
C ARG A 804 -25.41 -17.72 -22.92
N ALA A 805 -25.96 -18.88 -23.28
CA ALA A 805 -27.17 -18.94 -24.11
C ALA A 805 -28.30 -18.07 -23.55
N THR A 806 -28.35 -17.93 -22.21
CA THR A 806 -29.46 -17.32 -21.48
C THR A 806 -29.02 -16.40 -20.35
N VAL A 807 -27.76 -16.51 -19.90
CA VAL A 807 -27.16 -15.66 -18.87
C VAL A 807 -26.22 -14.64 -19.53
N TYR A 808 -26.79 -13.52 -19.96
CA TYR A 808 -26.06 -12.38 -20.52
C TYR A 808 -26.89 -11.10 -20.41
N GLY A 809 -26.24 -9.94 -20.49
CA GLY A 809 -26.88 -8.63 -20.51
C GLY A 809 -25.93 -7.55 -21.01
N ALA A 810 -26.43 -6.33 -21.24
CA ALA A 810 -25.62 -5.24 -21.77
C ALA A 810 -24.84 -4.54 -20.65
N LEU A 811 -23.70 -3.95 -21.01
CA LEU A 811 -22.89 -3.07 -20.16
C LEU A 811 -22.64 -1.79 -20.94
N ILE A 812 -23.33 -0.71 -20.57
CA ILE A 812 -23.24 0.59 -21.22
C ILE A 812 -22.32 1.47 -20.39
N ILE A 813 -21.26 1.95 -21.03
CA ILE A 813 -20.29 2.85 -20.43
C ILE A 813 -20.45 4.24 -21.05
N TYR A 814 -21.07 5.14 -20.30
CA TYR A 814 -21.24 6.53 -20.70
C TYR A 814 -19.91 7.30 -20.60
N PRO A 815 -19.77 8.41 -21.34
CA PRO A 815 -18.66 9.33 -21.13
C PRO A 815 -18.56 9.79 -19.68
N ARG A 816 -17.34 10.12 -19.26
CA ARG A 816 -17.07 10.71 -17.94
C ARG A 816 -17.99 11.90 -17.69
N LEU A 817 -18.43 12.09 -16.44
CA LEU A 817 -19.32 13.21 -16.09
C LEU A 817 -18.71 14.55 -16.56
N GLY A 818 -19.50 15.35 -17.27
CA GLY A 818 -19.06 16.61 -17.87
C GLY A 818 -18.44 16.48 -19.28
N SER A 819 -18.20 15.26 -19.78
CA SER A 819 -17.68 15.03 -21.14
C SER A 819 -18.83 14.70 -22.12
N PRO A 820 -18.92 15.35 -23.29
CA PRO A 820 -19.93 15.02 -24.29
C PRO A 820 -19.52 13.80 -25.13
N TYR A 821 -20.49 13.19 -25.82
CA TYR A 821 -20.19 12.27 -26.92
C TYR A 821 -19.40 13.00 -28.03
N PRO A 822 -18.56 12.28 -28.81
CA PRO A 822 -17.88 12.85 -29.97
C PRO A 822 -18.82 13.10 -31.18
N PHE A 823 -20.11 12.81 -31.02
CA PHE A 823 -21.18 13.03 -31.98
C PHE A 823 -22.39 13.68 -31.28
N SER A 824 -23.36 14.14 -32.06
CA SER A 824 -24.57 14.79 -31.51
C SER A 824 -25.32 13.85 -30.58
N MET A 825 -25.69 14.34 -29.39
CA MET A 825 -26.38 13.55 -28.37
C MET A 825 -27.68 12.96 -28.95
N PRO A 826 -27.86 11.63 -28.95
CA PRO A 826 -29.06 11.00 -29.45
C PRO A 826 -30.24 11.32 -28.51
N LYS A 827 -31.46 11.38 -29.06
CA LYS A 827 -32.65 11.63 -28.23
C LYS A 827 -33.08 10.37 -27.47
N GLN A 828 -32.72 9.19 -27.99
CA GLN A 828 -32.97 7.90 -27.37
C GLN A 828 -31.82 6.93 -27.65
N GLU A 829 -31.47 6.11 -26.66
CA GLU A 829 -30.52 5.02 -26.76
C GLU A 829 -31.22 3.69 -26.52
N VAL A 830 -30.94 2.66 -27.33
CA VAL A 830 -31.62 1.36 -27.25
C VAL A 830 -30.60 0.22 -27.39
N PRO A 831 -30.38 -0.58 -26.33
CA PRO A 831 -29.61 -1.81 -26.43
C PRO A 831 -30.38 -2.88 -27.21
N LEU A 832 -29.72 -3.49 -28.19
CA LEU A 832 -30.23 -4.57 -29.03
C LEU A 832 -29.28 -5.77 -28.97
N LEU A 833 -29.58 -6.70 -28.07
CA LEU A 833 -28.82 -7.93 -27.88
C LEU A 833 -29.34 -9.01 -28.82
N LEU A 834 -28.52 -9.37 -29.80
CA LEU A 834 -28.76 -10.48 -30.70
C LEU A 834 -28.33 -11.77 -29.99
N GLY A 835 -29.20 -12.79 -29.99
CA GLY A 835 -28.92 -14.04 -29.29
C GLY A 835 -29.54 -15.25 -29.97
N GLU A 836 -29.37 -16.42 -29.37
CA GLU A 836 -29.92 -17.68 -29.84
C GLU A 836 -30.82 -18.33 -28.79
N TRP A 837 -31.89 -18.98 -29.24
CA TRP A 837 -32.80 -19.75 -28.41
C TRP A 837 -32.72 -21.24 -28.76
N PHE A 838 -32.68 -22.08 -27.73
CA PHE A 838 -32.75 -23.53 -27.84
C PHE A 838 -33.95 -24.05 -27.05
N ASP A 839 -34.79 -24.86 -27.68
CA ASP A 839 -35.85 -25.63 -27.00
C ASP A 839 -35.24 -26.73 -26.11
N ARG A 840 -34.03 -27.19 -26.41
CA ARG A 840 -33.29 -28.08 -25.50
C ARG A 840 -32.43 -27.24 -24.57
N ASN A 841 -32.20 -27.75 -23.36
CA ASN A 841 -31.26 -27.14 -22.44
C ASN A 841 -29.86 -27.06 -23.11
N PRO A 842 -29.26 -25.85 -23.25
CA PRO A 842 -27.98 -25.67 -23.92
C PRO A 842 -26.84 -26.55 -23.36
N LEU A 843 -26.85 -26.82 -22.05
CA LEU A 843 -25.87 -27.71 -21.43
C LEU A 843 -26.04 -29.19 -21.80
N ASP A 844 -27.25 -29.60 -22.17
CA ASP A 844 -27.51 -30.95 -22.68
C ASP A 844 -27.11 -31.05 -24.15
N VAL A 845 -27.29 -29.98 -24.93
CA VAL A 845 -26.78 -29.88 -26.31
C VAL A 845 -25.26 -30.02 -26.33
N GLN A 846 -24.56 -29.26 -25.49
CA GLN A 846 -23.10 -29.35 -25.35
C GLN A 846 -22.66 -30.76 -24.90
N ARG A 847 -23.34 -31.35 -23.89
CA ARG A 847 -23.02 -32.70 -23.41
C ARG A 847 -23.23 -33.76 -24.46
N LEU A 848 -24.27 -33.64 -25.30
CA LEU A 848 -24.51 -34.56 -26.40
C LEU A 848 -23.38 -34.47 -27.45
N ALA A 849 -22.98 -33.27 -27.85
CA ALA A 849 -21.86 -33.07 -28.78
C ALA A 849 -20.53 -33.62 -28.21
N ALA A 850 -20.28 -33.37 -26.91
CA ALA A 850 -19.15 -33.93 -26.19
C ALA A 850 -19.19 -35.47 -26.16
N PHE A 851 -20.36 -36.07 -26.00
CA PHE A 851 -20.51 -37.52 -25.97
C PHE A 851 -20.29 -38.14 -27.35
N THR A 852 -20.98 -37.64 -28.38
CA THR A 852 -20.95 -38.20 -29.74
C THR A 852 -19.69 -37.84 -30.53
N GLY A 853 -18.99 -36.78 -30.14
CA GLY A 853 -17.87 -36.21 -30.90
C GLY A 853 -18.27 -35.54 -32.21
N GLY A 854 -19.58 -35.37 -32.46
CA GLY A 854 -20.13 -34.65 -33.61
C GLY A 854 -20.34 -33.16 -33.34
N ALA A 855 -20.87 -32.46 -34.34
CA ALA A 855 -21.27 -31.05 -34.19
C ALA A 855 -22.47 -30.92 -33.24
N PRO A 856 -22.57 -29.81 -32.48
CA PRO A 856 -23.76 -29.55 -31.66
C PRO A 856 -25.00 -29.28 -32.52
N ASN A 857 -26.18 -29.49 -31.93
CA ASN A 857 -27.43 -29.10 -32.57
C ASN A 857 -27.47 -27.58 -32.78
N VAL A 858 -28.05 -27.16 -33.91
CA VAL A 858 -28.33 -25.74 -34.21
C VAL A 858 -29.42 -25.19 -33.29
N SER A 859 -29.46 -23.86 -33.15
CA SER A 859 -30.51 -23.15 -32.42
C SER A 859 -31.87 -23.28 -33.12
N ASP A 860 -32.95 -23.13 -32.34
CA ASP A 860 -34.33 -23.18 -32.83
C ASP A 860 -34.83 -21.80 -33.30
N ALA A 861 -34.18 -20.72 -32.84
CA ALA A 861 -34.43 -19.36 -33.30
C ALA A 861 -33.27 -18.42 -32.95
N TYR A 862 -33.02 -17.44 -33.81
CA TYR A 862 -32.37 -16.20 -33.41
C TYR A 862 -33.32 -15.28 -32.65
N THR A 863 -32.78 -14.37 -31.84
CA THR A 863 -33.54 -13.45 -31.01
C THR A 863 -32.95 -12.04 -31.00
N ILE A 864 -33.80 -11.04 -30.83
CA ILE A 864 -33.43 -9.65 -30.50
C ILE A 864 -34.02 -9.34 -29.13
N ASN A 865 -33.17 -8.96 -28.17
CA ASN A 865 -33.51 -8.82 -26.74
C ASN A 865 -34.31 -10.03 -26.22
N GLY A 866 -33.84 -11.23 -26.55
CA GLY A 866 -34.43 -12.50 -26.14
C GLY A 866 -35.77 -12.84 -26.82
N GLN A 867 -36.26 -12.04 -27.77
CA GLN A 867 -37.51 -12.32 -28.50
C GLN A 867 -37.25 -12.75 -29.97
N PRO A 868 -37.84 -13.85 -30.48
CA PRO A 868 -37.60 -14.31 -31.84
C PRO A 868 -38.11 -13.38 -32.95
N GLY A 869 -39.25 -12.72 -32.75
CA GLY A 869 -39.85 -11.81 -33.73
C GLY A 869 -41.04 -12.38 -34.52
N ASP A 870 -41.61 -11.55 -35.38
CA ASP A 870 -42.87 -11.80 -36.11
C ASP A 870 -42.84 -13.03 -37.04
N LEU A 871 -41.65 -13.44 -37.49
CA LEU A 871 -41.46 -14.53 -38.45
C LEU A 871 -41.47 -15.92 -37.80
N TYR A 872 -41.44 -16.01 -36.47
CA TYR A 872 -41.50 -17.28 -35.74
C TYR A 872 -42.88 -17.57 -35.16
N ARG A 873 -43.17 -18.86 -34.99
CA ARG A 873 -44.39 -19.32 -34.33
C ARG A 873 -44.51 -18.74 -32.91
N CYS A 874 -45.73 -18.35 -32.53
CA CYS A 874 -46.05 -17.83 -31.19
C CYS A 874 -45.17 -16.66 -30.69
N SER A 875 -44.61 -15.84 -31.58
CA SER A 875 -43.63 -14.79 -31.20
C SER A 875 -44.06 -13.35 -31.56
N LYS A 876 -45.05 -13.19 -32.45
CA LYS A 876 -45.54 -11.90 -32.97
C LYS A 876 -46.07 -10.91 -31.92
N GLN A 877 -46.72 -11.39 -30.86
CA GLN A 877 -47.30 -10.51 -29.84
C GLN A 877 -46.21 -9.83 -28.99
N GLU A 878 -45.14 -10.58 -28.68
CA GLU A 878 -44.04 -10.17 -27.79
C GLU A 878 -42.84 -9.56 -28.55
N THR A 879 -42.96 -9.38 -29.87
CA THR A 879 -41.91 -8.79 -30.69
C THR A 879 -41.58 -7.37 -30.22
N ILE A 880 -40.29 -7.09 -30.07
CA ILE A 880 -39.77 -5.81 -29.55
C ILE A 880 -40.19 -4.67 -30.47
N ARG A 881 -40.68 -3.57 -29.88
CA ARG A 881 -41.09 -2.36 -30.58
C ARG A 881 -40.30 -1.18 -30.07
N ILE A 882 -39.72 -0.40 -30.99
CA ILE A 882 -38.90 0.78 -30.71
C ILE A 882 -39.67 1.99 -31.25
N PRO A 883 -40.37 2.76 -30.39
CA PRO A 883 -41.17 3.89 -30.83
C PRO A 883 -40.29 5.09 -31.18
N VAL A 884 -40.57 5.75 -32.32
CA VAL A 884 -39.78 6.90 -32.81
C VAL A 884 -40.66 8.05 -33.33
N GLU A 885 -40.17 9.28 -33.22
CA GLU A 885 -40.74 10.46 -33.89
C GLU A 885 -40.04 10.76 -35.23
N SER A 886 -40.75 11.35 -36.18
CA SER A 886 -40.13 11.71 -37.46
C SER A 886 -39.05 12.79 -37.26
N GLY A 887 -37.88 12.58 -37.86
CA GLY A 887 -36.69 13.42 -37.71
C GLY A 887 -35.85 13.13 -36.46
N GLU A 888 -36.27 12.22 -35.58
CA GLU A 888 -35.53 11.84 -34.38
C GLU A 888 -34.28 11.01 -34.71
N SER A 889 -33.18 11.26 -34.00
CA SER A 889 -31.95 10.46 -34.09
C SER A 889 -31.83 9.54 -32.87
N LEU A 890 -31.64 8.25 -33.13
CA LEU A 890 -31.55 7.18 -32.14
C LEU A 890 -30.18 6.52 -32.19
N LEU A 891 -29.66 6.15 -31.03
CA LEU A 891 -28.47 5.31 -30.92
C LEU A 891 -28.86 3.86 -30.63
N LEU A 892 -28.71 2.99 -31.62
CA LEU A 892 -28.88 1.55 -31.45
C LEU A 892 -27.54 0.94 -31.03
N ARG A 893 -27.52 0.35 -29.83
CA ARG A 893 -26.34 -0.29 -29.23
C ARG A 893 -26.43 -1.80 -29.48
N VAL A 894 -25.91 -2.25 -30.62
CA VAL A 894 -26.08 -3.63 -31.09
C VAL A 894 -24.99 -4.53 -30.52
N VAL A 895 -25.38 -5.63 -29.88
CA VAL A 895 -24.47 -6.61 -29.26
C VAL A 895 -24.75 -7.97 -29.87
N ASN A 896 -23.74 -8.67 -30.38
CA ASN A 896 -23.92 -10.07 -30.74
C ASN A 896 -23.55 -11.00 -29.56
N SER A 897 -24.57 -11.39 -28.81
CA SER A 897 -24.51 -12.35 -27.71
C SER A 897 -24.84 -13.79 -28.13
N ALA A 898 -24.99 -14.07 -29.43
CA ALA A 898 -25.22 -15.42 -29.95
C ALA A 898 -24.09 -16.38 -29.58
N LEU A 899 -24.40 -17.68 -29.47
CA LEU A 899 -23.42 -18.70 -29.09
C LEU A 899 -22.48 -19.03 -30.23
N ASN A 900 -23.03 -19.29 -31.42
CA ASN A 900 -22.30 -19.93 -32.51
C ASN A 900 -22.53 -19.27 -33.87
N GLN A 901 -23.14 -18.07 -33.91
CA GLN A 901 -23.48 -17.44 -35.18
C GLN A 901 -23.11 -15.97 -35.28
N GLU A 902 -22.40 -15.63 -36.36
CA GLU A 902 -22.24 -14.27 -36.84
C GLU A 902 -23.49 -13.76 -37.54
N LEU A 903 -23.86 -12.50 -37.32
CA LEU A 903 -25.14 -11.97 -37.77
C LEU A 903 -24.97 -10.68 -38.59
N PHE A 904 -25.57 -10.67 -39.78
CA PHE A 904 -25.89 -9.43 -40.47
C PHE A 904 -27.08 -8.76 -39.79
N PHE A 905 -26.99 -7.47 -39.58
CA PHE A 905 -28.05 -6.66 -38.97
C PHE A 905 -28.38 -5.44 -39.85
N THR A 906 -29.67 -5.14 -39.99
CA THR A 906 -30.15 -4.02 -40.81
C THR A 906 -31.49 -3.48 -40.29
N VAL A 907 -31.81 -2.24 -40.67
CA VAL A 907 -33.10 -1.59 -40.41
C VAL A 907 -33.72 -1.22 -41.76
N ALA A 908 -34.94 -1.67 -42.02
CA ALA A 908 -35.59 -1.48 -43.32
C ALA A 908 -35.67 -0.01 -43.71
N ASN A 909 -35.16 0.33 -44.89
CA ASN A 909 -35.10 1.67 -45.48
C ASN A 909 -34.32 2.74 -44.69
N HIS A 910 -33.67 2.40 -43.58
CA HIS A 910 -32.88 3.36 -42.80
C HIS A 910 -31.39 3.13 -43.03
N GLN A 911 -30.61 4.20 -43.05
CA GLN A 911 -29.16 4.12 -43.03
C GLN A 911 -28.64 4.03 -41.59
N LEU A 912 -27.52 3.34 -41.41
CA LEU A 912 -26.86 3.11 -40.14
C LEU A 912 -25.52 3.85 -40.14
N THR A 913 -25.39 4.90 -39.34
CA THR A 913 -24.12 5.61 -39.17
C THR A 913 -23.37 5.01 -37.98
N VAL A 914 -22.33 4.24 -38.27
CA VAL A 914 -21.50 3.56 -37.25
C VAL A 914 -20.63 4.60 -36.55
N VAL A 915 -20.65 4.62 -35.21
CA VAL A 915 -19.92 5.62 -34.41
C VAL A 915 -18.99 5.00 -33.36
N SER A 916 -19.24 3.77 -32.94
CA SER A 916 -18.40 3.05 -31.96
C SER A 916 -18.49 1.55 -32.20
N ALA A 917 -17.42 0.84 -31.86
CA ALA A 917 -17.36 -0.62 -31.91
C ALA A 917 -16.47 -1.14 -30.77
N ASP A 918 -16.95 -2.08 -29.96
CA ASP A 918 -16.25 -2.65 -28.79
C ASP A 918 -15.86 -1.61 -27.72
N ALA A 919 -16.73 -0.63 -27.46
CA ALA A 919 -16.47 0.52 -26.59
C ALA A 919 -15.19 1.30 -26.94
N ALA A 920 -14.94 1.40 -28.25
CA ALA A 920 -13.98 2.31 -28.85
C ALA A 920 -14.68 3.10 -29.98
N TYR A 921 -14.58 4.43 -29.94
CA TYR A 921 -15.11 5.26 -31.02
C TYR A 921 -14.40 4.94 -32.35
N THR A 922 -15.14 5.03 -33.46
CA THR A 922 -14.61 4.87 -34.82
C THR A 922 -14.87 6.13 -35.62
N LYS A 923 -14.09 6.36 -36.68
CA LYS A 923 -14.38 7.40 -37.66
C LYS A 923 -15.78 7.13 -38.23
N PRO A 924 -16.75 8.06 -38.11
CA PRO A 924 -18.11 7.77 -38.53
C PRO A 924 -18.21 7.45 -40.03
N PHE A 925 -18.91 6.37 -40.35
CA PHE A 925 -19.26 6.00 -41.73
C PHE A 925 -20.68 5.44 -41.78
N THR A 926 -21.31 5.55 -42.95
CA THR A 926 -22.71 5.15 -43.12
C THR A 926 -22.81 3.91 -43.98
N THR A 927 -23.60 2.95 -43.53
CA THR A 927 -23.87 1.67 -44.21
C THR A 927 -25.35 1.30 -44.10
N ARG A 928 -25.80 0.32 -44.89
CA ARG A 928 -27.15 -0.26 -44.79
C ARG A 928 -27.19 -1.54 -43.96
N VAL A 929 -26.04 -2.15 -43.77
CA VAL A 929 -25.89 -3.41 -43.06
C VAL A 929 -24.61 -3.36 -42.24
N ILE A 930 -24.71 -3.86 -41.02
CA ILE A 930 -23.57 -4.12 -40.15
C ILE A 930 -23.41 -5.63 -39.99
N MET A 931 -22.19 -6.04 -39.69
CA MET A 931 -21.81 -7.43 -39.48
C MET A 931 -21.19 -7.51 -38.09
N LEU A 932 -21.72 -8.38 -37.22
CA LEU A 932 -21.16 -8.63 -35.89
C LEU A 932 -20.93 -10.12 -35.67
N GLY A 933 -19.72 -10.50 -35.31
CA GLY A 933 -19.41 -11.82 -34.77
C GLY A 933 -19.76 -11.89 -33.29
N PRO A 934 -20.05 -13.08 -32.73
CA PRO A 934 -20.20 -13.26 -31.29
C PRO A 934 -19.10 -12.56 -30.49
N GLY A 935 -19.47 -11.81 -29.46
CA GLY A 935 -18.55 -10.99 -28.67
C GLY A 935 -18.42 -9.54 -29.13
N GLN A 936 -18.72 -9.25 -30.40
CA GLN A 936 -18.60 -7.89 -30.92
C GLN A 936 -19.81 -7.03 -30.56
N THR A 937 -19.55 -5.74 -30.41
CA THR A 937 -20.57 -4.69 -30.24
C THR A 937 -20.39 -3.61 -31.29
N THR A 938 -21.47 -2.95 -31.67
CA THR A 938 -21.45 -1.82 -32.62
C THR A 938 -22.57 -0.85 -32.29
N ASP A 939 -22.19 0.41 -32.10
CA ASP A 939 -23.12 1.51 -31.87
C ASP A 939 -23.40 2.22 -33.20
N VAL A 940 -24.69 2.31 -33.57
CA VAL A 940 -25.13 2.95 -34.81
C VAL A 940 -26.17 4.02 -34.55
N LEU A 941 -25.97 5.19 -35.13
CA LEU A 941 -26.98 6.24 -35.20
C LEU A 941 -27.95 5.94 -36.35
N VAL A 942 -29.24 6.02 -36.07
CA VAL A 942 -30.33 5.87 -37.03
C VAL A 942 -31.22 7.11 -36.95
N THR A 943 -31.42 7.76 -38.09
CA THR A 943 -32.31 8.92 -38.19
C THR A 943 -33.66 8.48 -38.72
N ALA A 944 -34.75 8.83 -38.04
CA ALA A 944 -36.12 8.49 -38.42
C ALA A 944 -36.63 9.41 -39.57
N ASP A 945 -36.00 9.29 -40.73
CA ASP A 945 -36.21 10.12 -41.92
C ASP A 945 -37.24 9.56 -42.92
N GLN A 946 -37.82 8.40 -42.63
CA GLN A 946 -38.76 7.73 -43.51
C GLN A 946 -40.22 8.17 -43.26
N PRO A 947 -41.14 7.94 -44.22
CA PRO A 947 -42.57 8.20 -44.00
C PRO A 947 -43.11 7.48 -42.75
N PRO A 948 -44.01 8.08 -41.95
CA PRO A 948 -44.53 7.45 -40.74
C PRO A 948 -45.17 6.08 -40.99
N ALA A 949 -44.45 5.02 -40.65
CA ALA A 949 -44.84 3.63 -40.85
C ALA A 949 -44.12 2.70 -39.84
N ARG A 950 -44.18 1.39 -40.07
CA ARG A 950 -43.45 0.38 -39.30
C ARG A 950 -42.37 -0.25 -40.17
N TYR A 951 -41.17 -0.38 -39.62
CA TYR A 951 -40.00 -0.89 -40.32
C TYR A 951 -39.38 -2.02 -39.50
N TYR A 952 -39.06 -3.15 -40.13
CA TYR A 952 -38.36 -4.21 -39.42
C TYR A 952 -36.90 -3.84 -39.17
N VAL A 953 -36.48 -4.03 -37.93
CA VAL A 953 -35.09 -4.28 -37.55
C VAL A 953 -34.89 -5.78 -37.68
N ALA A 954 -33.94 -6.25 -38.48
CA ALA A 954 -33.79 -7.66 -38.78
C ALA A 954 -32.33 -8.13 -38.67
N ALA A 955 -32.15 -9.36 -38.20
CA ALA A 955 -30.85 -10.02 -38.20
C ALA A 955 -30.92 -11.45 -38.78
N ARG A 956 -29.88 -11.84 -39.51
CA ARG A 956 -29.74 -13.16 -40.16
C ARG A 956 -28.28 -13.63 -40.11
N ALA A 957 -28.10 -14.95 -40.07
CA ALA A 957 -26.81 -15.62 -40.14
C ALA A 957 -25.92 -15.15 -41.30
N TYR A 958 -24.64 -14.93 -40.99
CA TYR A 958 -23.50 -15.02 -41.89
C TYR A 958 -22.75 -16.34 -41.58
N GLN A 959 -22.76 -17.28 -42.51
CA GLN A 959 -22.16 -18.62 -42.36
C GLN A 959 -21.35 -18.98 -43.61
N THR A 960 -20.07 -19.26 -43.40
CA THR A 960 -19.08 -19.54 -44.45
C THR A 960 -18.59 -20.99 -44.45
N ALA A 961 -18.72 -21.69 -43.32
CA ALA A 961 -18.30 -23.07 -43.17
C ALA A 961 -19.11 -23.97 -44.12
N GLN A 962 -18.40 -24.66 -45.02
CA GLN A 962 -19.04 -25.50 -46.02
C GLN A 962 -19.63 -26.75 -45.36
N ASN A 963 -20.89 -27.05 -45.69
CA ASN A 963 -21.64 -28.21 -45.18
C ASN A 963 -21.87 -28.21 -43.65
N ALA A 964 -21.62 -27.10 -42.96
CA ALA A 964 -21.99 -26.92 -41.56
C ALA A 964 -23.49 -26.57 -41.48
N PRO A 965 -24.29 -27.27 -40.66
CA PRO A 965 -25.68 -26.89 -40.43
C PRO A 965 -25.74 -25.60 -39.61
N PHE A 966 -26.69 -24.72 -39.93
CA PHE A 966 -26.95 -23.48 -39.20
C PHE A 966 -28.46 -23.16 -39.23
N ASP A 967 -28.91 -22.27 -38.35
CA ASP A 967 -30.28 -21.73 -38.42
C ASP A 967 -30.36 -20.71 -39.58
N ASN A 968 -31.13 -21.02 -40.62
CA ASN A 968 -31.31 -20.15 -41.79
C ASN A 968 -32.59 -19.30 -41.72
N THR A 969 -33.05 -18.99 -40.51
CA THR A 969 -34.20 -18.11 -40.28
C THR A 969 -33.76 -16.65 -40.02
N THR A 970 -34.72 -15.77 -39.78
CA THR A 970 -34.46 -14.33 -39.60
C THR A 970 -35.24 -13.84 -38.38
N THR A 971 -34.52 -13.23 -37.43
CA THR A 971 -35.14 -12.60 -36.27
C THR A 971 -35.50 -11.15 -36.55
N THR A 972 -36.56 -10.67 -35.92
CA THR A 972 -37.11 -9.33 -36.20
C THR A 972 -37.55 -8.59 -34.94
N ALA A 973 -37.33 -7.29 -34.95
CA ALA A 973 -37.93 -6.29 -34.06
C ALA A 973 -38.53 -5.17 -34.94
N ILE A 974 -39.30 -4.25 -34.37
CA ILE A 974 -40.06 -3.24 -35.13
C ILE A 974 -39.65 -1.84 -34.69
N LEU A 975 -39.14 -1.04 -35.62
CA LEU A 975 -39.04 0.41 -35.48
C LEU A 975 -40.40 1.01 -35.86
N GLU A 976 -41.07 1.67 -34.91
CA GLU A 976 -42.46 2.12 -35.05
C GLU A 976 -42.58 3.65 -34.93
N TYR A 977 -42.97 4.31 -36.01
CA TYR A 977 -43.24 5.74 -35.98
C TYR A 977 -44.55 6.00 -35.22
N LYS A 978 -44.54 6.91 -34.24
CA LYS A 978 -45.72 7.19 -33.38
C LYS A 978 -46.96 7.63 -34.18
N ASN A 979 -46.75 8.31 -35.31
CA ASN A 979 -47.82 8.79 -36.21
C ASN A 979 -48.09 7.82 -37.39
N ALA A 980 -47.71 6.55 -37.28
CA ALA A 980 -47.92 5.58 -38.36
C ALA A 980 -49.42 5.40 -38.66
N ALA A 981 -49.78 5.52 -39.94
CA ALA A 981 -51.17 5.41 -40.38
C ALA A 981 -51.74 4.00 -40.14
N CYS A 982 -52.96 3.93 -39.59
CA CYS A 982 -53.74 2.70 -39.55
C CYS A 982 -54.46 2.47 -40.90
N SER A 983 -54.63 1.21 -41.30
CA SER A 983 -55.48 0.85 -42.45
C SER A 983 -56.93 1.30 -42.24
N LYS A 984 -57.74 1.31 -43.32
CA LYS A 984 -59.17 1.67 -43.30
C LYS A 984 -60.02 0.90 -42.27
N ASN A 985 -59.52 -0.23 -41.74
CA ASN A 985 -60.17 -1.06 -40.72
C ASN A 985 -59.55 -0.89 -39.31
N GLY A 986 -58.77 0.16 -39.06
CA GLY A 986 -58.09 0.41 -37.78
C GLY A 986 -56.92 -0.54 -37.47
N LYS A 987 -56.57 -1.45 -38.39
CA LYS A 987 -55.42 -2.35 -38.22
C LYS A 987 -54.13 -1.66 -38.66
N PRO A 988 -53.03 -1.77 -37.89
CA PRO A 988 -51.74 -1.22 -38.31
C PRO A 988 -51.24 -1.85 -39.62
N LEU A 989 -50.58 -1.06 -40.47
CA LEU A 989 -49.92 -1.56 -41.68
C LEU A 989 -48.81 -2.58 -41.31
N ALA A 990 -48.61 -3.56 -42.18
CA ALA A 990 -47.56 -4.57 -42.00
C ALA A 990 -46.17 -3.90 -42.07
N PRO A 991 -45.21 -4.26 -41.20
CA PRO A 991 -43.88 -3.67 -41.26
C PRO A 991 -43.12 -4.07 -42.53
N LEU A 992 -42.31 -3.15 -43.05
CA LEU A 992 -41.48 -3.40 -44.24
C LEU A 992 -40.25 -4.25 -43.90
N LEU A 993 -40.04 -5.33 -44.66
CA LEU A 993 -38.87 -6.21 -44.54
C LEU A 993 -37.65 -5.60 -45.27
N PRO A 994 -36.45 -5.58 -44.65
CA PRO A 994 -35.24 -5.13 -45.30
C PRO A 994 -34.71 -6.17 -46.29
N ARG A 995 -33.90 -5.72 -47.26
CA ARG A 995 -33.09 -6.62 -48.09
C ARG A 995 -31.82 -7.00 -47.36
N LEU A 996 -31.80 -8.20 -46.76
CA LEU A 996 -30.63 -8.75 -46.09
C LEU A 996 -29.62 -9.38 -47.08
N PRO A 997 -28.29 -9.30 -46.84
CA PRO A 997 -27.26 -9.99 -47.64
C PRO A 997 -27.34 -11.50 -47.50
N ALA A 998 -27.04 -12.26 -48.56
CA ALA A 998 -27.05 -13.72 -48.51
C ALA A 998 -26.18 -14.25 -47.36
N TYR A 999 -26.53 -15.39 -46.77
CA TYR A 999 -25.83 -15.90 -45.59
C TYR A 999 -24.34 -16.17 -45.85
N ASN A 1000 -23.91 -16.37 -47.10
CA ASN A 1000 -22.53 -16.62 -47.51
C ASN A 1000 -21.87 -15.41 -48.19
N ASP A 1001 -22.41 -14.19 -48.01
CA ASP A 1001 -21.89 -12.97 -48.65
C ASP A 1001 -20.67 -12.40 -47.92
N THR A 1002 -19.53 -13.06 -48.11
CA THR A 1002 -18.23 -12.64 -47.54
C THR A 1002 -17.77 -11.27 -48.04
N ALA A 1003 -18.18 -10.86 -49.24
CA ALA A 1003 -17.82 -9.56 -49.79
C ALA A 1003 -18.45 -8.43 -48.96
N THR A 1004 -19.72 -8.57 -48.59
CA THR A 1004 -20.40 -7.60 -47.72
C THR A 1004 -19.81 -7.57 -46.30
N SER A 1005 -19.51 -8.73 -45.70
CA SER A 1005 -18.83 -8.80 -44.40
C SER A 1005 -17.47 -8.08 -44.43
N THR A 1006 -16.64 -8.40 -45.42
CA THR A 1006 -15.31 -7.81 -45.60
C THR A 1006 -15.38 -6.29 -45.80
N ALA A 1007 -16.33 -5.82 -46.63
CA ALA A 1007 -16.51 -4.41 -46.92
C ALA A 1007 -16.95 -3.60 -45.68
N PHE A 1008 -17.72 -4.20 -44.77
CA PHE A 1008 -18.07 -3.57 -43.50
C PHE A 1008 -16.84 -3.46 -42.59
N THR A 1009 -16.15 -4.57 -42.35
CA THR A 1009 -14.98 -4.62 -41.45
C THR A 1009 -13.86 -3.68 -41.91
N ALA A 1010 -13.63 -3.57 -43.22
CA ALA A 1010 -12.60 -2.69 -43.78
C ALA A 1010 -12.87 -1.17 -43.60
N GLN A 1011 -14.10 -0.77 -43.24
CA GLN A 1011 -14.45 0.64 -43.01
C GLN A 1011 -14.15 1.12 -41.58
N LEU A 1012 -13.94 0.20 -40.63
CA LEU A 1012 -13.64 0.55 -39.24
C LEU A 1012 -12.24 1.17 -39.13
N LYS A 1013 -12.15 2.35 -38.52
CA LYS A 1013 -10.90 3.10 -38.31
C LYS A 1013 -10.98 3.90 -37.03
N SER A 1014 -9.85 4.07 -36.35
CA SER A 1014 -9.79 4.98 -35.20
C SER A 1014 -10.18 6.42 -35.61
N PRO A 1015 -10.79 7.23 -34.70
CA PRO A 1015 -11.26 8.57 -35.05
C PRO A 1015 -10.13 9.55 -35.41
N SER A 1016 -8.93 9.28 -34.90
CA SER A 1016 -7.71 10.06 -35.13
C SER A 1016 -6.49 9.13 -35.16
N GLN A 1017 -5.31 9.69 -35.44
CA GLN A 1017 -4.06 8.94 -35.43
C GLN A 1017 -3.78 8.41 -34.01
N VAL A 1018 -3.50 7.11 -33.90
CA VAL A 1018 -3.26 6.42 -32.62
C VAL A 1018 -1.82 5.98 -32.47
N LYS A 1019 -1.37 5.85 -31.22
CA LYS A 1019 -0.03 5.35 -30.90
C LYS A 1019 0.00 3.82 -30.98
N VAL A 1020 0.21 3.30 -32.19
CA VAL A 1020 0.43 1.87 -32.43
C VAL A 1020 1.88 1.51 -32.09
N PRO A 1021 2.16 0.41 -31.37
CA PRO A 1021 3.53 -0.05 -31.18
C PRO A 1021 4.25 -0.26 -32.51
N MET A 1022 5.35 0.48 -32.73
CA MET A 1022 6.14 0.40 -33.96
C MET A 1022 7.31 -0.58 -33.84
N GLN A 1023 7.96 -0.60 -32.68
CA GLN A 1023 8.93 -1.61 -32.31
C GLN A 1023 8.19 -2.81 -31.73
N ILE A 1024 8.50 -4.01 -32.23
CA ILE A 1024 7.83 -5.25 -31.83
C ILE A 1024 8.82 -6.11 -31.08
N ASP A 1025 8.49 -6.42 -29.84
CA ASP A 1025 9.30 -7.26 -28.96
C ASP A 1025 8.92 -8.74 -29.17
N GLU A 1026 7.62 -9.01 -29.32
CA GLU A 1026 7.07 -10.36 -29.52
C GLU A 1026 6.25 -10.42 -30.81
N ASN A 1027 6.70 -11.21 -31.79
CA ASN A 1027 6.03 -11.35 -33.09
C ASN A 1027 5.54 -12.78 -33.28
N LEU A 1028 4.24 -12.99 -33.08
CA LEU A 1028 3.60 -14.29 -32.95
C LEU A 1028 2.78 -14.61 -34.21
N TYR A 1029 2.75 -15.88 -34.59
CA TYR A 1029 1.99 -16.38 -35.72
C TYR A 1029 1.17 -17.59 -35.27
N PHE A 1030 -0.15 -17.45 -35.28
CA PHE A 1030 -1.08 -18.43 -34.76
C PHE A 1030 -2.00 -18.94 -35.88
N ILE A 1031 -1.87 -20.22 -36.25
CA ILE A 1031 -2.91 -20.88 -37.03
C ILE A 1031 -4.08 -21.22 -36.12
N VAL A 1032 -5.30 -20.92 -36.56
CA VAL A 1032 -6.55 -21.20 -35.87
C VAL A 1032 -7.46 -22.01 -36.77
N GLY A 1033 -8.25 -22.90 -36.17
CA GLY A 1033 -9.24 -23.67 -36.92
C GLY A 1033 -9.66 -24.96 -36.24
N LEU A 1034 -10.48 -25.70 -36.95
CA LEU A 1034 -10.97 -27.01 -36.56
C LEU A 1034 -9.93 -28.11 -36.80
N GLY A 1035 -10.19 -29.27 -36.21
CA GLY A 1035 -9.41 -30.48 -36.38
C GLY A 1035 -10.25 -31.73 -36.10
N LEU A 1036 -9.68 -32.90 -36.33
CA LEU A 1036 -10.34 -34.19 -36.11
C LEU A 1036 -9.41 -35.13 -35.35
N ASN A 1037 -9.88 -35.65 -34.22
CA ASN A 1037 -9.17 -36.64 -33.43
C ASN A 1037 -9.78 -38.04 -33.62
N ASN A 1038 -8.93 -39.05 -33.60
CA ASN A 1038 -9.38 -40.44 -33.61
C ASN A 1038 -10.15 -40.77 -32.33
N CYS A 1039 -11.18 -41.60 -32.46
CA CYS A 1039 -11.97 -42.03 -31.31
C CYS A 1039 -11.30 -43.17 -30.58
N THR A 1040 -10.90 -42.92 -29.33
CA THR A 1040 -10.10 -43.83 -28.51
C THR A 1040 -10.88 -44.48 -27.37
N VAL A 1041 -12.16 -44.18 -27.20
CA VAL A 1041 -12.95 -44.69 -26.06
C VAL A 1041 -13.36 -46.15 -26.33
N PRO A 1042 -12.87 -47.12 -25.53
CA PRO A 1042 -13.38 -48.48 -25.58
C PRO A 1042 -14.86 -48.45 -25.14
N ASN A 1043 -15.76 -49.02 -25.95
CA ASN A 1043 -17.22 -49.12 -25.69
C ASN A 1043 -18.08 -47.86 -25.93
N SER A 1044 -17.55 -46.82 -26.58
CA SER A 1044 -18.39 -45.72 -27.10
C SER A 1044 -19.09 -46.12 -28.40
N PRO A 1045 -20.34 -45.69 -28.66
CA PRO A 1045 -20.88 -45.73 -30.03
C PRO A 1045 -19.91 -45.03 -30.99
N ARG A 1046 -19.85 -45.49 -32.25
CA ARG A 1046 -19.02 -44.86 -33.30
C ARG A 1046 -19.23 -43.35 -33.27
N CYS A 1047 -18.14 -42.59 -33.20
CA CYS A 1047 -18.23 -41.13 -33.17
C CYS A 1047 -18.97 -40.61 -34.41
N GLN A 1048 -19.69 -39.51 -34.23
CA GLN A 1048 -20.58 -38.94 -35.25
C GLN A 1048 -19.91 -37.82 -36.07
N GLY A 1049 -18.63 -37.53 -35.81
CA GLY A 1049 -17.87 -36.62 -36.66
C GLY A 1049 -17.51 -37.26 -38.02
N PRO A 1050 -16.96 -36.46 -38.96
CA PRO A 1050 -16.57 -36.94 -40.28
C PRO A 1050 -15.67 -38.19 -40.21
N ASN A 1051 -15.93 -39.20 -41.04
CA ASN A 1051 -15.16 -40.45 -41.07
C ASN A 1051 -15.07 -41.19 -39.71
N ASN A 1052 -16.11 -41.12 -38.87
CA ASN A 1052 -16.14 -41.69 -37.52
C ASN A 1052 -15.06 -41.12 -36.58
N THR A 1053 -14.62 -39.89 -36.83
CA THR A 1053 -13.70 -39.15 -35.95
C THR A 1053 -14.49 -38.24 -35.00
N ARG A 1054 -13.77 -37.55 -34.12
CA ARG A 1054 -14.31 -36.56 -33.19
C ARG A 1054 -13.78 -35.17 -33.54
N PHE A 1055 -14.66 -34.18 -33.59
CA PHE A 1055 -14.24 -32.80 -33.75
C PHE A 1055 -13.31 -32.36 -32.61
N ALA A 1056 -12.34 -31.54 -32.97
CA ALA A 1056 -11.45 -30.81 -32.10
C ALA A 1056 -11.24 -29.41 -32.71
N ALA A 1057 -10.63 -28.52 -31.95
CA ALA A 1057 -10.17 -27.24 -32.45
C ALA A 1057 -8.88 -26.86 -31.74
N SER A 1058 -8.09 -26.00 -32.36
CA SER A 1058 -6.76 -25.68 -31.83
C SER A 1058 -6.22 -24.34 -32.30
N MET A 1059 -5.27 -23.83 -31.53
CA MET A 1059 -4.37 -22.77 -31.94
C MET A 1059 -2.94 -23.31 -31.99
N ASN A 1060 -2.24 -23.12 -33.12
CA ASN A 1060 -0.91 -23.71 -33.38
C ASN A 1060 -0.81 -25.21 -33.06
N ASN A 1061 -1.84 -25.98 -33.46
CA ASN A 1061 -1.92 -27.43 -33.25
C ASN A 1061 -2.04 -27.88 -31.78
N VAL A 1062 -2.28 -26.93 -30.86
CA VAL A 1062 -2.59 -27.18 -29.45
C VAL A 1062 -4.08 -27.01 -29.22
N SER A 1063 -4.77 -28.09 -28.87
CA SER A 1063 -6.17 -28.09 -28.46
C SER A 1063 -6.24 -27.86 -26.95
N PHE A 1064 -6.72 -26.67 -26.55
CA PHE A 1064 -6.67 -26.22 -25.17
C PHE A 1064 -7.53 -27.09 -24.26
N VAL A 1065 -6.99 -27.41 -23.08
CA VAL A 1065 -7.70 -28.13 -22.03
C VAL A 1065 -7.77 -27.25 -20.80
N PHE A 1066 -8.98 -26.88 -20.40
CA PHE A 1066 -9.20 -26.19 -19.13
C PHE A 1066 -8.74 -27.06 -17.94
N PRO A 1067 -8.06 -26.48 -16.93
CA PRO A 1067 -7.75 -27.18 -15.69
C PRO A 1067 -9.00 -27.72 -14.99
N ARG A 1068 -8.81 -28.64 -14.04
CA ARG A 1068 -9.92 -29.25 -13.27
C ARG A 1068 -9.92 -28.96 -11.78
N SER A 1069 -8.75 -28.71 -11.20
CA SER A 1069 -8.56 -28.62 -9.75
C SER A 1069 -8.18 -27.23 -9.25
N THR A 1070 -7.62 -26.38 -10.12
CA THR A 1070 -7.14 -25.04 -9.74
C THR A 1070 -7.19 -24.16 -10.97
N SER A 1071 -7.60 -22.89 -10.82
CA SER A 1071 -7.56 -21.96 -11.94
C SER A 1071 -6.12 -21.65 -12.37
N LEU A 1072 -5.91 -21.29 -13.63
CA LEU A 1072 -4.58 -20.91 -14.14
C LEU A 1072 -3.99 -19.72 -13.38
N MET A 1073 -4.82 -18.74 -13.03
CA MET A 1073 -4.42 -17.57 -12.28
C MET A 1073 -4.01 -17.90 -10.85
N GLN A 1074 -4.78 -18.73 -10.13
CA GLN A 1074 -4.39 -19.20 -8.80
C GLN A 1074 -3.11 -20.05 -8.86
N ALA A 1075 -2.97 -20.89 -9.89
CA ALA A 1075 -1.77 -21.70 -10.07
C ALA A 1075 -0.53 -20.84 -10.36
N ALA A 1076 -0.67 -19.81 -11.19
CA ALA A 1076 0.40 -18.87 -11.51
C ALA A 1076 0.78 -18.01 -10.29
N TYR A 1077 -0.21 -17.50 -9.55
CA TYR A 1077 0.01 -16.65 -8.38
C TYR A 1077 0.64 -17.41 -7.20
N SER A 1078 0.16 -18.62 -6.91
CA SER A 1078 0.64 -19.43 -5.78
C SER A 1078 1.78 -20.38 -6.13
N GLY A 1079 2.24 -20.40 -7.39
CA GLY A 1079 3.32 -21.28 -7.85
C GLY A 1079 2.98 -22.78 -7.80
N VAL A 1080 1.74 -23.17 -8.10
CA VAL A 1080 1.28 -24.58 -8.04
C VAL A 1080 1.83 -25.36 -9.25
N PRO A 1081 2.69 -26.38 -9.04
CA PRO A 1081 3.29 -27.13 -10.16
C PRO A 1081 2.28 -28.07 -10.83
N GLY A 1082 2.47 -28.32 -12.13
CA GLY A 1082 1.74 -29.36 -12.87
C GLY A 1082 0.35 -28.96 -13.40
N VAL A 1083 -0.08 -27.70 -13.22
CA VAL A 1083 -1.37 -27.21 -13.75
C VAL A 1083 -1.28 -26.80 -15.22
N PHE A 1084 -0.21 -26.11 -15.60
CA PHE A 1084 0.04 -25.65 -16.97
C PHE A 1084 1.54 -25.62 -17.28
N THR A 1085 1.87 -25.45 -18.56
CA THR A 1085 3.24 -25.16 -19.03
C THR A 1085 3.28 -23.86 -19.81
N THR A 1086 4.43 -23.18 -19.86
CA THR A 1086 4.61 -21.88 -20.54
C THR A 1086 5.22 -21.99 -21.94
N ASP A 1087 5.14 -23.17 -22.55
CA ASP A 1087 5.76 -23.52 -23.82
C ASP A 1087 4.74 -23.52 -24.99
N PHE A 1088 3.76 -22.62 -24.96
CA PHE A 1088 2.89 -22.44 -26.12
C PHE A 1088 3.72 -22.00 -27.34
N PRO A 1089 3.58 -22.64 -28.51
CA PRO A 1089 4.44 -22.36 -29.65
C PRO A 1089 4.17 -20.97 -30.25
N PRO A 1090 5.19 -20.09 -30.37
CA PRO A 1090 5.03 -18.73 -30.92
C PRO A 1090 4.68 -18.71 -32.41
N VAL A 1091 4.99 -19.80 -33.12
CA VAL A 1091 4.74 -20.00 -34.56
C VAL A 1091 4.22 -21.42 -34.78
N PRO A 1092 3.54 -21.72 -35.91
CA PRO A 1092 3.02 -23.05 -36.18
C PRO A 1092 4.17 -24.08 -36.20
N PRO A 1093 4.08 -25.19 -35.45
CA PRO A 1093 5.16 -26.18 -35.39
C PRO A 1093 5.50 -26.81 -36.75
N VAL A 1094 4.54 -26.83 -37.67
CA VAL A 1094 4.70 -27.33 -39.04
C VAL A 1094 4.09 -26.28 -39.97
N GLN A 1095 4.90 -25.79 -40.91
CA GLN A 1095 4.44 -24.88 -41.95
C GLN A 1095 3.89 -25.67 -43.14
N PHE A 1096 2.72 -25.26 -43.64
CA PHE A 1096 2.09 -25.82 -44.82
C PHE A 1096 1.24 -24.73 -45.50
N ASN A 1097 0.66 -25.06 -46.65
CA ASN A 1097 -0.32 -24.18 -47.29
C ASN A 1097 -1.63 -24.22 -46.48
N TYR A 1098 -1.80 -23.29 -45.55
CA TYR A 1098 -2.88 -23.29 -44.56
C TYR A 1098 -4.26 -23.20 -45.19
N THR A 1099 -4.40 -22.44 -46.27
CA THR A 1099 -5.67 -22.23 -46.99
C THR A 1099 -5.81 -23.11 -48.23
N GLY A 1100 -4.88 -24.05 -48.45
CA GLY A 1100 -4.83 -24.94 -49.60
C GLY A 1100 -5.42 -26.32 -49.33
N ASN A 1101 -4.87 -27.35 -49.97
CA ASN A 1101 -5.22 -28.74 -49.66
C ASN A 1101 -4.30 -29.27 -48.54
N VAL A 1102 -4.82 -29.40 -47.33
CA VAL A 1102 -4.03 -29.78 -46.14
C VAL A 1102 -3.97 -31.30 -45.98
N PRO A 1103 -2.77 -31.91 -45.91
CA PRO A 1103 -2.62 -33.36 -45.69
C PRO A 1103 -3.35 -33.85 -44.44
N ARG A 1104 -4.08 -34.97 -44.55
CA ARG A 1104 -4.88 -35.56 -43.46
C ARG A 1104 -4.09 -35.81 -42.16
N GLY A 1105 -2.79 -36.10 -42.23
CA GLY A 1105 -1.94 -36.30 -41.06
C GLY A 1105 -1.77 -35.07 -40.17
N LEU A 1106 -2.10 -33.87 -40.67
CA LEU A 1106 -2.00 -32.61 -39.92
C LEU A 1106 -3.33 -32.18 -39.28
N TRP A 1107 -4.41 -32.96 -39.46
CA TRP A 1107 -5.75 -32.59 -38.98
C TRP A 1107 -5.98 -32.85 -37.49
N SER A 1108 -5.09 -33.61 -36.84
CA SER A 1108 -5.27 -34.08 -35.45
C SER A 1108 -4.48 -33.23 -34.46
N PRO A 1109 -5.11 -32.27 -33.76
CA PRO A 1109 -4.41 -31.44 -32.79
C PRO A 1109 -4.09 -32.16 -31.50
N ARG A 1110 -3.03 -31.71 -30.83
CA ARG A 1110 -2.57 -32.26 -29.55
C ARG A 1110 -3.22 -31.53 -28.40
N ARG A 1111 -3.82 -32.27 -27.47
CA ARG A 1111 -4.41 -31.69 -26.27
C ARG A 1111 -3.33 -31.19 -25.31
N GLY A 1112 -3.54 -30.01 -24.72
CA GLY A 1112 -2.63 -29.49 -23.70
C GLY A 1112 -3.12 -28.18 -23.07
N THR A 1113 -2.60 -27.88 -21.89
CA THR A 1113 -2.83 -26.63 -21.17
C THR A 1113 -1.55 -25.81 -21.21
N LYS A 1114 -1.32 -25.14 -22.35
CA LYS A 1114 -0.10 -24.37 -22.64
C LYS A 1114 -0.40 -22.88 -22.66
N LEU A 1115 0.39 -22.10 -21.96
CA LEU A 1115 0.31 -20.64 -21.91
C LEU A 1115 1.50 -20.03 -22.66
N TYR A 1116 1.32 -18.83 -23.19
CA TYR A 1116 2.42 -18.03 -23.73
C TYR A 1116 2.82 -16.96 -22.71
N LYS A 1117 4.08 -16.95 -22.31
CA LYS A 1117 4.57 -16.03 -21.29
C LYS A 1117 5.04 -14.73 -21.95
N LEU A 1118 4.55 -13.59 -21.45
CA LEU A 1118 4.91 -12.25 -21.91
C LEU A 1118 5.56 -11.47 -20.77
N LYS A 1119 6.61 -10.72 -21.11
CA LYS A 1119 7.16 -9.72 -20.18
C LYS A 1119 6.19 -8.55 -20.06
N TYR A 1120 6.12 -7.97 -18.87
CA TYR A 1120 5.41 -6.72 -18.66
C TYR A 1120 5.94 -5.65 -19.62
N ASP A 1121 5.04 -4.86 -20.21
CA ASP A 1121 5.32 -3.76 -21.13
C ASP A 1121 5.76 -4.18 -22.55
N ALA A 1122 5.82 -5.48 -22.87
CA ALA A 1122 6.22 -5.97 -24.19
C ALA A 1122 5.24 -5.51 -25.29
N ASN A 1123 5.76 -5.07 -26.43
CA ASN A 1123 4.98 -4.76 -27.63
C ASN A 1123 4.74 -6.04 -28.44
N VAL A 1124 3.49 -6.49 -28.50
CA VAL A 1124 3.11 -7.78 -29.09
C VAL A 1124 2.41 -7.58 -30.42
N GLN A 1125 2.85 -8.30 -31.44
CA GLN A 1125 2.13 -8.48 -32.70
C GLN A 1125 1.69 -9.94 -32.83
N ILE A 1126 0.43 -10.15 -33.22
CA ILE A 1126 -0.10 -11.49 -33.50
C ILE A 1126 -0.69 -11.50 -34.90
N VAL A 1127 -0.31 -12.49 -35.70
CA VAL A 1127 -0.99 -12.85 -36.95
C VAL A 1127 -1.83 -14.09 -36.68
N LEU A 1128 -3.14 -13.96 -36.80
CA LEU A 1128 -4.10 -15.06 -36.73
C LEU A 1128 -4.41 -15.52 -38.14
N GLN A 1129 -4.18 -16.79 -38.45
CA GLN A 1129 -4.33 -17.39 -39.76
C GLN A 1129 -5.37 -18.50 -39.71
N ASP A 1130 -6.47 -18.36 -40.44
CA ASP A 1130 -7.44 -19.45 -40.65
C ASP A 1130 -6.83 -20.56 -41.51
N THR A 1131 -7.30 -21.79 -41.31
CA THR A 1131 -6.88 -22.97 -42.06
C THR A 1131 -8.06 -23.64 -42.75
N SER A 1132 -7.83 -24.31 -43.88
CA SER A 1132 -8.84 -25.13 -44.55
C SER A 1132 -8.99 -26.54 -43.95
N ILE A 1133 -8.44 -26.78 -42.75
CA ILE A 1133 -8.59 -28.06 -42.04
C ILE A 1133 -10.07 -28.20 -41.65
N VAL A 1134 -10.69 -29.30 -42.08
CA VAL A 1134 -12.16 -29.49 -42.09
C VAL A 1134 -12.88 -28.55 -43.06
N THR A 1135 -12.83 -27.24 -42.84
CA THR A 1135 -13.44 -26.21 -43.67
C THR A 1135 -12.86 -24.84 -43.31
N THR A 1136 -12.91 -23.87 -44.22
CA THR A 1136 -12.58 -22.47 -43.92
C THR A 1136 -13.77 -21.79 -43.25
N GLU A 1137 -13.53 -21.05 -42.18
CA GLU A 1137 -14.59 -20.42 -41.40
C GLU A 1137 -14.09 -19.12 -40.77
N ASP A 1138 -15.00 -18.15 -40.61
CA ASP A 1138 -14.68 -16.97 -39.81
C ASP A 1138 -14.68 -17.31 -38.32
N HIS A 1139 -13.61 -16.91 -37.63
CA HIS A 1139 -13.42 -17.19 -36.21
C HIS A 1139 -13.28 -15.86 -35.46
N PRO A 1140 -14.32 -15.41 -34.73
CA PRO A 1140 -14.25 -14.21 -33.90
C PRO A 1140 -13.31 -14.46 -32.71
N MET A 1141 -12.05 -14.08 -32.86
CA MET A 1141 -11.02 -14.24 -31.85
C MET A 1141 -11.09 -13.09 -30.84
N HIS A 1142 -11.38 -13.45 -29.59
CA HIS A 1142 -11.46 -12.55 -28.45
C HIS A 1142 -10.21 -12.67 -27.56
N LEU A 1143 -9.70 -11.54 -27.06
CA LEU A 1143 -8.64 -11.49 -26.06
C LEU A 1143 -9.17 -10.78 -24.81
N HIS A 1144 -9.14 -11.48 -23.68
CA HIS A 1144 -9.49 -10.93 -22.37
C HIS A 1144 -8.44 -9.91 -21.90
N GLY A 1145 -8.84 -8.96 -21.05
CA GLY A 1145 -7.94 -8.00 -20.40
C GLY A 1145 -7.35 -6.91 -21.30
N TYR A 1146 -7.58 -6.99 -22.61
CA TYR A 1146 -7.00 -6.10 -23.60
C TYR A 1146 -8.01 -5.68 -24.66
N HIS A 1147 -7.82 -4.44 -25.10
CA HIS A 1147 -8.16 -4.06 -26.47
C HIS A 1147 -6.88 -4.06 -27.31
N PHE A 1148 -6.99 -4.44 -28.58
CA PHE A 1148 -5.89 -4.48 -29.53
C PHE A 1148 -6.22 -3.67 -30.80
N TYR A 1149 -5.19 -3.20 -31.48
CA TYR A 1149 -5.31 -2.55 -32.78
C TYR A 1149 -5.31 -3.59 -33.89
N VAL A 1150 -6.31 -3.55 -34.77
CA VAL A 1150 -6.35 -4.38 -35.97
C VAL A 1150 -5.62 -3.66 -37.10
N ILE A 1151 -4.38 -4.07 -37.35
CA ILE A 1151 -3.48 -3.35 -38.27
C ILE A 1151 -3.60 -3.83 -39.72
N GLY A 1152 -4.15 -5.01 -39.97
CA GLY A 1152 -4.35 -5.49 -41.33
C GLY A 1152 -5.06 -6.83 -41.38
N SER A 1153 -5.63 -7.15 -42.53
CA SER A 1153 -6.28 -8.43 -42.81
C SER A 1153 -6.18 -8.75 -44.29
N GLY A 1154 -6.28 -10.03 -44.64
CA GLY A 1154 -6.25 -10.48 -46.02
C GLY A 1154 -6.79 -11.90 -46.18
N PHE A 1155 -6.95 -12.33 -47.44
CA PHE A 1155 -7.30 -13.70 -47.79
C PHE A 1155 -6.05 -14.49 -48.21
N GLY A 1156 -6.11 -15.82 -48.08
CA GLY A 1156 -4.99 -16.71 -48.32
C GLY A 1156 -4.04 -16.79 -47.13
N ASN A 1157 -2.82 -17.25 -47.39
CA ASN A 1157 -1.77 -17.32 -46.37
C ASN A 1157 -1.10 -15.96 -46.18
N TYR A 1158 -0.88 -15.54 -44.95
CA TYR A 1158 -0.10 -14.35 -44.64
C TYR A 1158 1.33 -14.46 -45.18
N ASN A 1159 1.77 -13.41 -45.88
CA ASN A 1159 3.12 -13.29 -46.39
C ASN A 1159 3.88 -12.19 -45.64
N PRO A 1160 4.84 -12.54 -44.75
CA PRO A 1160 5.58 -11.57 -43.94
C PRO A 1160 6.45 -10.61 -44.77
N ARG A 1161 6.67 -10.85 -46.06
CA ARG A 1161 7.45 -9.96 -46.94
C ARG A 1161 6.61 -8.89 -47.63
N THR A 1162 5.33 -9.16 -47.87
CA THR A 1162 4.48 -8.32 -48.74
C THR A 1162 3.28 -7.71 -48.04
N ASP A 1163 2.73 -8.40 -47.03
CA ASP A 1163 1.53 -7.94 -46.34
C ASP A 1163 1.78 -6.83 -45.31
N PRO A 1164 2.95 -6.76 -44.60
CA PRO A 1164 3.22 -5.63 -43.70
C PRO A 1164 3.16 -4.26 -44.36
N ALA A 1165 3.45 -4.17 -45.67
CA ALA A 1165 3.34 -2.91 -46.42
C ALA A 1165 1.90 -2.40 -46.55
N LYS A 1166 0.90 -3.27 -46.32
CA LYS A 1166 -0.53 -2.94 -46.34
C LYS A 1166 -1.08 -2.59 -44.96
N PHE A 1167 -0.25 -2.66 -43.91
CA PHE A 1167 -0.72 -2.40 -42.55
C PHE A 1167 -1.16 -0.94 -42.38
N ASN A 1168 -2.31 -0.76 -41.76
CA ASN A 1168 -2.75 0.51 -41.24
C ASN A 1168 -2.05 0.74 -39.88
N LEU A 1169 -1.01 1.56 -39.89
CA LEU A 1169 -0.28 1.97 -38.67
C LEU A 1169 -0.59 3.42 -38.26
N VAL A 1170 -1.59 4.04 -38.89
CA VAL A 1170 -1.98 5.43 -38.65
C VAL A 1170 -3.24 5.48 -37.80
N ASP A 1171 -4.34 4.92 -38.31
CA ASP A 1171 -5.65 4.92 -37.66
C ASP A 1171 -6.30 3.53 -37.58
N PRO A 1172 -5.58 2.43 -37.23
CA PRO A 1172 -6.18 1.12 -37.11
C PRO A 1172 -7.28 1.10 -36.05
N PRO A 1173 -8.41 0.40 -36.26
CA PRO A 1173 -9.48 0.32 -35.28
C PRO A 1173 -9.02 -0.47 -34.05
N GLN A 1174 -9.45 -0.02 -32.88
CA GLN A 1174 -9.27 -0.73 -31.62
C GLN A 1174 -10.46 -1.67 -31.37
N ARG A 1175 -10.19 -2.93 -31.02
CA ARG A 1175 -11.19 -3.99 -30.86
C ARG A 1175 -10.83 -4.89 -29.68
N ASN A 1176 -11.79 -5.64 -29.13
CA ASN A 1176 -11.49 -6.78 -28.25
C ASN A 1176 -11.77 -8.13 -28.94
N THR A 1177 -12.56 -8.11 -30.02
CA THR A 1177 -12.91 -9.31 -30.79
C THR A 1177 -12.78 -9.02 -32.28
N ILE A 1178 -12.06 -9.87 -33.01
CA ILE A 1178 -11.92 -9.77 -34.46
C ILE A 1178 -11.99 -11.13 -35.14
N GLY A 1179 -12.77 -11.22 -36.21
CA GLY A 1179 -12.86 -12.40 -37.06
C GLY A 1179 -11.60 -12.62 -37.89
N THR A 1180 -11.17 -13.87 -38.04
CA THR A 1180 -10.26 -14.25 -39.12
C THR A 1180 -11.07 -14.42 -40.41
N PRO A 1181 -10.82 -13.67 -41.49
CA PRO A 1181 -11.55 -13.88 -42.74
C PRO A 1181 -11.50 -15.35 -43.17
N PRO A 1182 -12.58 -15.93 -43.74
CA PRO A 1182 -12.60 -17.33 -44.14
C PRO A 1182 -11.46 -17.66 -45.11
N GLY A 1183 -10.58 -18.57 -44.74
CA GLY A 1183 -9.36 -18.91 -45.47
C GLY A 1183 -8.40 -17.72 -45.59
N GLY A 1184 -8.31 -16.89 -44.56
CA GLY A 1184 -7.53 -15.66 -44.54
C GLY A 1184 -6.78 -15.43 -43.23
N TRP A 1185 -6.33 -14.20 -43.02
CA TRP A 1185 -5.54 -13.80 -41.87
C TRP A 1185 -5.90 -12.41 -41.37
N VAL A 1186 -5.63 -12.16 -40.09
CA VAL A 1186 -5.71 -10.84 -39.47
C VAL A 1186 -4.49 -10.61 -38.57
N ALA A 1187 -3.93 -9.42 -38.63
CA ALA A 1187 -2.80 -8.98 -37.82
C ALA A 1187 -3.27 -7.96 -36.78
N ILE A 1188 -2.89 -8.18 -35.52
CA ILE A 1188 -3.24 -7.33 -34.38
C ILE A 1188 -2.00 -6.91 -33.60
N ARG A 1189 -2.05 -5.76 -32.93
CA ARG A 1189 -1.02 -5.28 -31.99
C ARG A 1189 -1.62 -4.80 -30.68
N PHE A 1190 -0.96 -5.12 -29.58
CA PHE A 1190 -1.26 -4.58 -28.25
C PHE A 1190 0.03 -4.51 -27.42
N LYS A 1191 -0.05 -3.81 -26.29
CA LYS A 1191 1.03 -3.75 -25.30
C LYS A 1191 0.67 -4.65 -24.13
N ALA A 1192 1.58 -5.49 -23.66
CA ALA A 1192 1.35 -6.40 -22.54
C ALA A 1192 1.54 -5.68 -21.19
N ASP A 1193 0.73 -4.65 -20.94
CA ASP A 1193 0.83 -3.74 -19.78
C ASP A 1193 -0.13 -4.08 -18.63
N ASN A 1194 -0.84 -5.20 -18.73
CA ASN A 1194 -1.80 -5.67 -17.74
C ASN A 1194 -1.37 -7.06 -17.20
N PRO A 1195 -0.79 -7.12 -15.98
CA PRO A 1195 -0.20 -8.35 -15.46
C PRO A 1195 -1.30 -9.33 -15.04
N GLY A 1196 -1.07 -10.64 -15.22
CA GLY A 1196 -2.06 -11.68 -14.92
C GLY A 1196 -2.17 -12.75 -16.00
N VAL A 1197 -3.22 -13.57 -15.90
CA VAL A 1197 -3.54 -14.62 -16.88
C VAL A 1197 -4.75 -14.21 -17.71
N TRP A 1198 -4.59 -14.09 -19.03
CA TRP A 1198 -5.61 -13.59 -19.95
C TRP A 1198 -5.94 -14.60 -21.03
N LEU A 1199 -7.20 -15.01 -21.12
CA LEU A 1199 -7.67 -15.99 -22.11
C LEU A 1199 -7.75 -15.33 -23.50
N MET A 1200 -7.28 -16.03 -24.52
CA MET A 1200 -7.54 -15.73 -25.93
C MET A 1200 -8.27 -16.91 -26.56
N HIS A 1201 -9.45 -16.68 -27.13
CA HIS A 1201 -10.26 -17.77 -27.65
C HIS A 1201 -11.20 -17.36 -28.78
N CYS A 1202 -11.64 -18.34 -29.56
CA CYS A 1202 -12.75 -18.14 -30.50
C CYS A 1202 -14.05 -17.98 -29.70
N HIS A 1203 -14.84 -16.97 -30.05
CA HIS A 1203 -16.09 -16.61 -29.39
C HIS A 1203 -17.31 -17.40 -29.92
N LEU A 1204 -17.06 -18.38 -30.81
CA LEU A 1204 -18.00 -19.47 -31.09
C LEU A 1204 -17.85 -20.53 -29.99
N ASP A 1205 -18.88 -20.71 -29.17
CA ASP A 1205 -18.83 -21.58 -27.98
C ASP A 1205 -18.69 -23.07 -28.32
N ALA A 1206 -19.08 -23.46 -29.53
CA ALA A 1206 -18.79 -24.75 -30.11
C ALA A 1206 -17.28 -24.96 -30.29
N HIS A 1207 -16.53 -23.93 -30.68
CA HIS A 1207 -15.08 -24.03 -30.92
C HIS A 1207 -14.29 -23.91 -29.62
N LEU A 1208 -14.72 -23.01 -28.71
CA LEU A 1208 -14.13 -22.88 -27.38
C LEU A 1208 -14.13 -24.22 -26.64
N PHE A 1209 -15.28 -24.89 -26.60
CA PHE A 1209 -15.41 -26.22 -25.99
C PHE A 1209 -14.52 -27.28 -26.66
N LEU A 1210 -14.26 -27.17 -27.96
CA LEU A 1210 -13.39 -28.08 -28.71
C LEU A 1210 -11.89 -27.79 -28.55
N GLY A 1211 -11.52 -26.68 -27.88
CA GLY A 1211 -10.15 -26.32 -27.53
C GLY A 1211 -9.54 -25.20 -28.37
N LEU A 1212 -10.34 -24.40 -29.10
CA LEU A 1212 -9.86 -23.22 -29.84
C LEU A 1212 -9.59 -22.03 -28.89
N ALA A 1213 -8.59 -22.21 -28.04
CA ALA A 1213 -8.19 -21.24 -27.03
C ALA A 1213 -6.70 -21.35 -26.67
N MET A 1214 -6.21 -20.38 -25.92
CA MET A 1214 -4.91 -20.33 -25.25
C MET A 1214 -4.97 -19.25 -24.17
N ALA A 1215 -4.00 -19.18 -23.25
CA ALA A 1215 -3.91 -18.04 -22.32
C ALA A 1215 -2.52 -17.41 -22.28
N PHE A 1216 -2.46 -16.09 -22.18
CA PHE A 1216 -1.22 -15.34 -21.95
C PHE A 1216 -0.96 -15.26 -20.46
N LEU A 1217 0.29 -15.48 -20.05
CA LEU A 1217 0.78 -15.18 -18.70
C LEU A 1217 1.65 -13.94 -18.81
N VAL A 1218 1.12 -12.78 -18.41
CA VAL A 1218 1.83 -11.51 -18.38
C VAL A 1218 2.46 -11.34 -17.01
N GLU A 1219 3.79 -11.20 -16.98
CA GLU A 1219 4.55 -11.03 -15.74
C GLU A 1219 4.22 -9.71 -15.03
N ASN A 1220 4.52 -9.63 -13.73
CA ASN A 1220 4.54 -8.37 -13.01
C ASN A 1220 5.71 -7.49 -13.49
N GLY A 1221 5.52 -6.18 -13.51
CA GLY A 1221 6.59 -5.20 -13.66
C GLY A 1221 7.34 -4.91 -12.34
N ASN A 1222 8.07 -3.81 -12.30
CA ASN A 1222 8.96 -3.48 -11.18
C ASN A 1222 8.22 -2.84 -9.98
N GLY A 1223 7.07 -2.22 -10.22
CA GLY A 1223 6.32 -1.48 -9.21
C GLY A 1223 5.01 -2.14 -8.76
N PRO A 1224 4.43 -1.72 -7.61
CA PRO A 1224 3.11 -2.18 -7.16
C PRO A 1224 2.01 -1.91 -8.19
N LEU A 1225 2.06 -0.77 -8.87
CA LEU A 1225 1.12 -0.41 -9.96
C LEU A 1225 1.31 -1.21 -11.25
N GLN A 1226 2.37 -2.00 -11.33
CA GLN A 1226 2.68 -2.88 -12.47
C GLN A 1226 2.51 -4.36 -12.09
N SER A 1227 1.91 -4.63 -10.93
CA SER A 1227 1.73 -5.97 -10.38
C SER A 1227 0.25 -6.31 -10.19
N VAL A 1228 -0.07 -7.60 -10.33
CA VAL A 1228 -1.39 -8.16 -10.03
C VAL A 1228 -1.77 -7.81 -8.59
N ILE A 1229 -3.02 -7.37 -8.37
CA ILE A 1229 -3.53 -7.14 -7.02
C ILE A 1229 -3.69 -8.48 -6.27
N PRO A 1230 -3.59 -8.52 -4.93
CA PRO A 1230 -3.86 -9.74 -4.18
C PRO A 1230 -5.26 -10.31 -4.46
N PRO A 1231 -5.45 -11.64 -4.44
CA PRO A 1231 -6.75 -12.24 -4.63
C PRO A 1231 -7.73 -11.81 -3.52
N PRO A 1232 -9.00 -11.56 -3.86
CA PRO A 1232 -9.99 -11.16 -2.87
C PRO A 1232 -10.31 -12.30 -1.88
N ALA A 1233 -10.64 -11.95 -0.64
CA ALA A 1233 -10.92 -12.94 0.41
C ALA A 1233 -12.13 -13.84 0.11
N ASP A 1234 -13.09 -13.34 -0.69
CA ASP A 1234 -14.28 -14.06 -1.14
C ASP A 1234 -14.09 -14.82 -2.47
N LEU A 1235 -12.85 -14.95 -2.98
CA LEU A 1235 -12.56 -15.69 -4.22
C LEU A 1235 -13.11 -17.13 -4.12
N PRO A 1236 -13.86 -17.62 -5.14
CA PRO A 1236 -14.41 -18.97 -5.09
C PRO A 1236 -13.34 -20.03 -4.96
N ARG A 1237 -13.55 -20.96 -4.02
CA ARG A 1237 -12.63 -22.06 -3.80
C ARG A 1237 -12.67 -23.07 -4.95
N CYS A 1238 -11.49 -23.56 -5.27
CA CYS A 1238 -11.30 -24.86 -5.90
C CYS A 1238 -11.17 -25.91 -4.79
#